data_AF-A0A2G8LAG4-F1
#
_entry.id   AF-A0A2G8LAG4-F1
#
_cell.length_a   1.000
_cell.length_b   1.000
_cell.length_c   1.000
_cell.angle_alpha   90.00
_cell.angle_beta   90.00
_cell.angle_gamma   90.00
#
_symmetry.space_group_name_H-M   'P 1'
#
loop_
_entity.id
_entity.type
_entity.pdbx_description
1 polymer ?
#
loop_
_entity_poly.entity_id
_entity_poly.type
_entity_poly.pdbx_seq_one_letter_code
_entity_poly.pdbx_strand_id
1 'polypeptide(L)'
;MSHRVHLFLAQQHRPNPNYPDLTQHNNYLAKCLTPSIYNKLCSLKTQSGYTLDGCMQTGVDNPGHPFIMTVGLVAGDEECYDLFSDMFDPVISARHSGYPPHAKHKTNLNHKELKGGDELDPKYVLSCRVRTGRCLRGYGLPPHCSRAERRDVEQILCEALATLDGPLQGKYYPLKGMTSEEQDRMIDDHFLFDKPVSPLLLSARMARDWPDARGIFHNKDKNFLVWINEEDHSRVISMELGGNMTRVFGRFCDGLNKVEAALKAKGHSFMWNEHLGYVLTCPSNLGTGVRAGVHVKIPKFSEHPKFADTLAKLRLQKRGTGGVDTASTDGTFDISNLDRLGTSEVEQVQGVVNGVALLVKIEKALEKGKDITSLLPKDDAVIVAKGMPDLSKHNNHMAHCLTPQIWNNLQKLKTPNGVTLVDCIRTGVLNPGHPHIMTVGMVAGDEESYDVFAELFDPVIDARHGGYSKEQKHLTCLDPSKLKGDTFDSKYVLSCRVRTGRSIRGYSLPPHCTKEERAAVEAITTEALMELTGDFAGTYYPLEGMTEEVQEKLIEDHFLFDKPVSPLLTASRMHRDWPHARGIWHNANKNFLVWVNEEDHMRVISMETGGNMRRVFERFCNGLKKVEDLIKKKGKEFMWNEHLGYVLTCPSNLGTGLRGGVHLKVPLLSQEQCFERLLKVMRLQKRGTGGVDTASTDGTFDISNADRLGTSELNQVQCVVSGVNLMIQMEKLLEQGKSIDNLLPKECNIFKPAETKMDNFPDLTQHNNYLSQCLTKEIYDKLCGLTTKAGVTLDTCMQTGVDNPGHPFIFTVGLVAGDEECYDLFGDLFEPVISARHDNYPRDGKHPTDLNPEKLRGGDNLDPEFVLSCRVRTGRSIRGLRLPPSCSREERAAVESTVCDALSTLDGDLKGTYYPLTGMSEETQDKLIADHFLFDKPVSPLLTSSNMARDWPQARGIWHNEQKNFLVWVNEEDHTRVISMEKGGNMRRVFSRFCEGLQKVENSIKSKGHSFMWNEHLGYILTCPSNLGTGLRGGVHLKIPLLCKHEKFDALLKEMRLQKRGTGGVDTEATDGTFDISNIDRLGTSEVQQVQCVIDGVELFIKMEKALRAGENIDHLMPMSLVDRPTAPEPDKIETIETSASEDPDFGEPLTAPTE
;
A
#
# COMPACT_ATOMS: atom_id res chain seq x y z
N MET A 1 4.83 -40.19 -5.29
CA MET A 1 5.48 -38.86 -5.24
C MET A 1 4.98 -37.91 -6.34
N SER A 2 4.84 -38.34 -7.59
CA SER A 2 4.36 -37.51 -8.73
C SER A 2 3.00 -36.80 -8.52
N HIS A 3 2.00 -37.45 -7.89
CA HIS A 3 0.66 -36.85 -7.72
C HIS A 3 0.60 -35.75 -6.63
N ARG A 4 1.44 -35.81 -5.60
CA ARG A 4 1.52 -34.75 -4.56
C ARG A 4 2.29 -33.51 -5.05
N VAL A 5 3.28 -33.69 -5.91
CA VAL A 5 4.01 -32.59 -6.56
C VAL A 5 3.08 -31.83 -7.52
N HIS A 6 2.20 -32.54 -8.24
CA HIS A 6 1.23 -31.90 -9.14
C HIS A 6 0.15 -31.11 -8.39
N LEU A 7 -0.33 -31.61 -7.24
CA LEU A 7 -1.28 -30.88 -6.38
C LEU A 7 -0.64 -29.64 -5.70
N PHE A 8 0.63 -29.73 -5.30
CA PHE A 8 1.36 -28.60 -4.69
C PHE A 8 1.67 -27.49 -5.70
N LEU A 9 2.05 -27.86 -6.93
CA LEU A 9 2.23 -26.91 -8.04
C LEU A 9 0.90 -26.28 -8.49
N ALA A 10 -0.20 -27.03 -8.47
CA ALA A 10 -1.53 -26.52 -8.82
C ALA A 10 -2.11 -25.55 -7.77
N GLN A 11 -1.74 -25.67 -6.49
CA GLN A 11 -2.17 -24.72 -5.44
C GLN A 11 -1.44 -23.37 -5.51
N GLN A 12 -0.16 -23.33 -5.91
CA GLN A 12 0.57 -22.05 -6.08
C GLN A 12 0.09 -21.20 -7.26
N HIS A 13 -0.71 -21.77 -8.17
CA HIS A 13 -1.18 -21.10 -9.39
C HIS A 13 -2.65 -20.69 -9.35
N ARG A 14 -3.38 -20.96 -8.26
CA ARG A 14 -4.72 -20.38 -8.10
C ARG A 14 -4.57 -18.98 -7.51
N PRO A 15 -5.11 -17.94 -8.16
CA PRO A 15 -5.13 -16.61 -7.57
C PRO A 15 -5.89 -16.67 -6.24
N ASN A 16 -5.30 -16.09 -5.19
CA ASN A 16 -6.00 -15.92 -3.92
C ASN A 16 -7.31 -15.18 -4.18
N PRO A 17 -8.45 -15.64 -3.63
CA PRO A 17 -9.76 -15.04 -3.89
C PRO A 17 -9.86 -13.56 -3.45
N ASN A 18 -8.93 -13.08 -2.62
CA ASN A 18 -8.83 -11.66 -2.26
C ASN A 18 -7.97 -10.81 -3.20
N TYR A 19 -7.35 -11.41 -4.24
CA TYR A 19 -6.59 -10.67 -5.24
C TYR A 19 -7.52 -9.70 -6.00
N PRO A 20 -7.18 -8.40 -6.12
CA PRO A 20 -8.04 -7.44 -6.81
C PRO A 20 -8.02 -7.63 -8.33
N ASP A 21 -9.16 -7.37 -8.98
CA ASP A 21 -9.18 -7.14 -10.43
C ASP A 21 -8.68 -5.72 -10.74
N LEU A 22 -7.53 -5.65 -11.40
CA LEU A 22 -6.87 -4.40 -11.80
C LEU A 22 -6.80 -4.24 -13.32
N THR A 23 -7.59 -5.00 -14.08
CA THR A 23 -7.50 -5.02 -15.56
C THR A 23 -7.82 -3.67 -16.22
N GLN A 24 -8.61 -2.82 -15.57
CA GLN A 24 -8.97 -1.49 -16.04
C GLN A 24 -8.17 -0.35 -15.36
N HIS A 25 -7.12 -0.68 -14.60
CA HIS A 25 -6.40 0.28 -13.77
C HIS A 25 -5.11 0.80 -14.42
N ASN A 26 -4.92 2.12 -14.38
CA ASN A 26 -3.75 2.84 -14.86
C ASN A 26 -2.95 3.46 -13.70
N ASN A 27 -2.29 2.62 -12.91
CA ASN A 27 -1.40 3.03 -11.82
C ASN A 27 -0.20 2.08 -11.66
N TYR A 28 0.85 2.52 -10.95
CA TYR A 28 2.08 1.73 -10.79
C TYR A 28 1.85 0.44 -9.98
N LEU A 29 0.99 0.46 -8.96
CA LEU A 29 0.55 -0.75 -8.27
C LEU A 29 0.04 -1.80 -9.25
N ALA A 30 -0.91 -1.47 -10.12
CA ALA A 30 -1.53 -2.38 -11.07
C ALA A 30 -0.52 -2.98 -12.07
N LYS A 31 0.53 -2.23 -12.41
CA LYS A 31 1.62 -2.72 -13.26
C LYS A 31 2.58 -3.69 -12.56
N CYS A 32 2.70 -3.58 -11.25
CA CYS A 32 3.71 -4.29 -10.47
C CYS A 32 3.14 -5.46 -9.65
N LEU A 33 1.88 -5.37 -9.21
CA LEU A 33 1.24 -6.39 -8.40
C LEU A 33 1.00 -7.64 -9.25
N THR A 34 1.42 -8.79 -8.72
CA THR A 34 1.15 -10.10 -9.32
C THR A 34 0.48 -11.01 -8.29
N PRO A 35 -0.24 -12.06 -8.71
CA PRO A 35 -0.81 -13.03 -7.79
C PRO A 35 0.24 -13.65 -6.86
N SER A 36 1.47 -13.87 -7.36
CA SER A 36 2.57 -14.40 -6.55
C SER A 36 3.00 -13.43 -5.44
N ILE A 37 3.16 -12.13 -5.77
CA ILE A 37 3.49 -11.09 -4.77
C ILE A 37 2.37 -10.98 -3.73
N TYR A 38 1.11 -10.91 -4.19
CA TYR A 38 -0.03 -10.79 -3.28
C TYR A 38 -0.12 -12.00 -2.34
N ASN A 39 -0.04 -13.22 -2.86
CA ASN A 39 -0.09 -14.45 -2.05
C ASN A 39 1.02 -14.52 -1.01
N LYS A 40 2.21 -13.97 -1.32
CA LYS A 40 3.33 -13.91 -0.39
C LYS A 40 3.09 -12.93 0.76
N LEU A 41 2.41 -11.81 0.50
CA LEU A 41 2.38 -10.66 1.40
C LEU A 41 1.02 -10.43 2.09
N CYS A 42 -0.10 -10.94 1.54
CA CYS A 42 -1.45 -10.57 1.97
C CYS A 42 -1.82 -10.98 3.40
N SER A 43 -1.14 -11.99 3.97
CA SER A 43 -1.34 -12.43 5.35
C SER A 43 -0.48 -11.67 6.36
N LEU A 44 0.48 -10.87 5.90
CA LEU A 44 1.42 -10.15 6.76
C LEU A 44 0.80 -8.85 7.27
N LYS A 45 1.20 -8.45 8.48
CA LYS A 45 0.84 -7.17 9.11
C LYS A 45 2.09 -6.58 9.75
N THR A 46 2.23 -5.26 9.68
CA THR A 46 3.26 -4.52 10.41
C THR A 46 3.02 -4.62 11.92
N GLN A 47 3.99 -4.23 12.72
CA GLN A 47 3.87 -4.25 14.18
C GLN A 47 2.75 -3.34 14.69
N SER A 48 2.42 -2.27 13.96
CA SER A 48 1.27 -1.40 14.25
C SER A 48 -0.08 -1.96 13.74
N GLY A 49 -0.06 -3.12 13.07
CA GLY A 49 -1.24 -3.80 12.53
C GLY A 49 -1.65 -3.39 11.11
N TYR A 50 -0.85 -2.59 10.39
CA TYR A 50 -1.16 -2.19 9.01
C TYR A 50 -0.89 -3.32 8.02
N THR A 51 -1.71 -3.42 6.97
CA THR A 51 -1.71 -4.57 6.04
C THR A 51 -1.38 -4.15 4.62
N LEU A 52 -1.02 -5.12 3.77
CA LEU A 52 -0.85 -4.88 2.33
C LEU A 52 -2.13 -4.31 1.70
N ASP A 53 -3.31 -4.86 2.03
CA ASP A 53 -4.59 -4.36 1.54
C ASP A 53 -4.83 -2.90 1.95
N GLY A 54 -4.42 -2.51 3.16
CA GLY A 54 -4.41 -1.11 3.58
C GLY A 54 -3.54 -0.23 2.69
N CYS A 55 -2.32 -0.70 2.38
CA CYS A 55 -1.37 0.04 1.54
C CYS A 55 -1.92 0.29 0.12
N MET A 56 -2.64 -0.68 -0.44
CA MET A 56 -3.09 -0.69 -1.84
C MET A 56 -4.52 -0.18 -2.06
N GLN A 57 -5.33 0.00 -1.01
CA GLN A 57 -6.75 0.33 -1.15
C GLN A 57 -7.00 1.55 -2.06
N THR A 58 -6.17 2.60 -1.93
CA THR A 58 -6.25 3.78 -2.80
C THR A 58 -6.07 3.44 -4.28
N GLY A 59 -5.17 2.51 -4.61
CA GLY A 59 -4.94 2.05 -5.98
C GLY A 59 -5.98 1.05 -6.48
N VAL A 60 -6.68 0.34 -5.60
CA VAL A 60 -7.77 -0.58 -5.96
C VAL A 60 -9.07 0.19 -6.23
N ASP A 61 -9.45 1.12 -5.35
CA ASP A 61 -10.69 1.88 -5.48
C ASP A 61 -10.65 2.92 -6.60
N ASN A 62 -9.44 3.32 -7.01
CA ASN A 62 -9.22 4.35 -8.02
C ASN A 62 -8.50 3.74 -9.23
N PRO A 63 -9.23 3.49 -10.35
CA PRO A 63 -8.65 2.96 -11.58
C PRO A 63 -7.61 3.88 -12.24
N GLY A 64 -7.34 5.05 -11.67
CA GLY A 64 -6.35 5.98 -12.19
C GLY A 64 -6.93 6.88 -13.27
N HIS A 65 -6.11 7.83 -13.71
CA HIS A 65 -6.50 8.81 -14.72
C HIS A 65 -5.88 8.40 -16.07
N PRO A 66 -6.57 8.53 -17.21
CA PRO A 66 -6.05 8.09 -18.51
C PRO A 66 -4.74 8.79 -18.91
N PHE A 67 -4.51 10.01 -18.41
CA PHE A 67 -3.34 10.83 -18.76
C PHE A 67 -2.24 10.87 -17.68
N ILE A 68 -2.52 10.39 -16.45
CA ILE A 68 -1.59 10.49 -15.32
C ILE A 68 -1.44 9.13 -14.66
N MET A 69 -0.21 8.62 -14.64
CA MET A 69 0.15 7.38 -13.94
C MET A 69 0.28 7.65 -12.44
N THR A 70 -0.74 7.32 -11.66
CA THR A 70 -0.70 7.43 -10.19
C THR A 70 0.09 6.27 -9.59
N VAL A 71 0.49 6.39 -8.31
CA VAL A 71 1.24 5.32 -7.62
C VAL A 71 0.34 4.14 -7.29
N GLY A 72 -0.81 4.38 -6.65
CA GLY A 72 -1.72 3.32 -6.19
C GLY A 72 -1.30 2.65 -4.87
N LEU A 73 -0.21 3.09 -4.23
CA LEU A 73 0.26 2.61 -2.92
C LEU A 73 0.50 3.77 -1.96
N VAL A 74 0.22 3.54 -0.68
CA VAL A 74 0.61 4.37 0.46
C VAL A 74 1.19 3.49 1.58
N ALA A 75 2.09 4.03 2.39
CA ALA A 75 2.58 3.39 3.60
C ALA A 75 1.77 3.85 4.82
N GLY A 76 1.42 2.91 5.70
CA GLY A 76 0.77 3.21 6.98
C GLY A 76 1.75 3.44 8.12
N ASP A 77 2.98 2.95 8.01
CA ASP A 77 4.09 3.19 8.93
C ASP A 77 5.44 3.02 8.22
N GLU A 78 6.54 3.23 8.93
CA GLU A 78 7.89 3.10 8.39
C GLU A 78 8.21 1.65 7.95
N GLU A 79 7.65 0.66 8.66
CA GLU A 79 7.92 -0.77 8.41
C GLU A 79 7.34 -1.27 7.09
N CYS A 80 6.27 -0.63 6.57
CA CYS A 80 5.66 -0.98 5.30
C CYS A 80 6.68 -1.14 4.15
N TYR A 81 7.67 -0.25 4.08
CA TYR A 81 8.69 -0.28 3.03
C TYR A 81 9.66 -1.45 3.13
N ASP A 82 9.79 -2.04 4.31
CA ASP A 82 10.63 -3.22 4.52
C ASP A 82 9.80 -4.52 4.41
N LEU A 83 8.69 -4.61 5.15
CA LEU A 83 7.85 -5.81 5.24
C LEU A 83 7.18 -6.13 3.90
N PHE A 84 6.74 -5.10 3.18
CA PHE A 84 6.10 -5.23 1.87
C PHE A 84 7.03 -4.83 0.72
N SER A 85 8.36 -4.90 0.92
CA SER A 85 9.38 -4.51 -0.07
C SER A 85 9.20 -5.19 -1.43
N ASP A 86 8.80 -6.46 -1.48
CA ASP A 86 8.50 -7.15 -2.75
C ASP A 86 7.38 -6.47 -3.58
N MET A 87 6.56 -5.62 -2.96
CA MET A 87 5.57 -4.79 -3.64
C MET A 87 6.03 -3.32 -3.76
N PHE A 88 6.61 -2.74 -2.70
CA PHE A 88 7.05 -1.34 -2.74
C PHE A 88 8.24 -1.13 -3.68
N ASP A 89 9.25 -2.00 -3.68
CA ASP A 89 10.46 -1.82 -4.48
C ASP A 89 10.19 -1.82 -6.00
N PRO A 90 9.37 -2.75 -6.56
CA PRO A 90 9.00 -2.66 -7.97
C PRO A 90 8.28 -1.36 -8.32
N VAL A 91 7.39 -0.87 -7.45
CA VAL A 91 6.66 0.39 -7.66
C VAL A 91 7.58 1.60 -7.55
N ILE A 92 8.50 1.61 -6.58
CA ILE A 92 9.52 2.63 -6.40
C ILE A 92 10.41 2.68 -7.65
N SER A 93 10.90 1.52 -8.12
CA SER A 93 11.71 1.42 -9.32
C SER A 93 10.96 1.95 -10.55
N ALA A 94 9.71 1.52 -10.77
CA ALA A 94 8.91 1.97 -11.89
C ALA A 94 8.59 3.47 -11.85
N ARG A 95 8.33 4.04 -10.66
CA ARG A 95 8.04 5.47 -10.46
C ARG A 95 9.30 6.33 -10.54
N HIS A 96 10.44 5.85 -10.06
CA HIS A 96 11.68 6.60 -9.91
C HIS A 96 12.77 6.12 -10.86
N SER A 97 12.40 5.91 -12.13
CA SER A 97 13.32 5.72 -13.25
C SER A 97 14.34 4.58 -13.04
N GLY A 98 13.89 3.46 -12.48
CA GLY A 98 14.70 2.27 -12.27
C GLY A 98 15.45 2.23 -10.93
N TYR A 99 15.10 3.07 -9.95
CA TYR A 99 15.76 3.10 -8.63
C TYR A 99 15.76 1.70 -7.97
N PRO A 100 16.91 1.03 -7.83
CA PRO A 100 16.95 -0.38 -7.45
C PRO A 100 16.91 -0.60 -5.93
N PRO A 101 16.44 -1.76 -5.43
CA PRO A 101 16.27 -2.10 -4.00
C PRO A 101 17.51 -1.93 -3.09
N HIS A 102 18.69 -1.81 -3.68
CA HIS A 102 19.97 -1.71 -2.99
C HIS A 102 20.68 -0.38 -3.26
N ALA A 103 20.09 0.52 -4.07
CA ALA A 103 20.64 1.86 -4.25
C ALA A 103 20.61 2.63 -2.94
N LYS A 104 21.56 3.55 -2.80
CA LYS A 104 21.63 4.44 -1.65
C LYS A 104 21.23 5.84 -2.08
N HIS A 105 20.35 6.46 -1.32
CA HIS A 105 19.92 7.82 -1.60
C HIS A 105 20.93 8.83 -1.06
N LYS A 106 21.20 9.86 -1.85
CA LYS A 106 22.06 10.99 -1.46
C LYS A 106 21.20 12.11 -0.88
N THR A 107 21.58 12.62 0.28
CA THR A 107 20.99 13.83 0.86
C THR A 107 22.05 14.92 0.98
N ASN A 108 21.68 16.16 0.66
CA ASN A 108 22.54 17.33 0.77
C ASN A 108 21.69 18.60 0.85
N LEU A 109 21.58 19.18 2.06
CA LEU A 109 20.89 20.45 2.33
C LEU A 109 21.85 21.66 2.39
N ASN A 110 23.07 21.55 1.83
CA ASN A 110 24.00 22.68 1.79
C ASN A 110 23.64 23.65 0.66
N HIS A 111 22.75 24.61 0.95
CA HIS A 111 22.28 25.59 -0.04
C HIS A 111 23.38 26.46 -0.66
N LYS A 112 24.58 26.53 -0.05
CA LYS A 112 25.74 27.27 -0.60
C LYS A 112 26.35 26.62 -1.83
N GLU A 113 26.04 25.35 -2.09
CA GLU A 113 26.48 24.63 -3.29
C GLU A 113 25.59 24.90 -4.51
N LEU A 114 24.43 25.53 -4.32
CA LEU A 114 23.56 25.97 -5.41
C LEU A 114 24.23 27.13 -6.19
N LYS A 115 24.35 26.97 -7.50
CA LYS A 115 24.98 27.94 -8.40
C LYS A 115 23.92 28.64 -9.25
N GLY A 116 23.91 29.97 -9.18
CA GLY A 116 22.91 30.82 -9.83
C GLY A 116 21.53 30.72 -9.17
N GLY A 117 20.51 31.27 -9.84
CA GLY A 117 19.14 31.28 -9.34
C GLY A 117 18.81 32.47 -8.43
N ASP A 118 19.75 33.38 -8.22
CA ASP A 118 19.63 34.65 -7.49
C ASP A 118 19.01 35.76 -8.35
N GLU A 119 19.16 35.68 -9.67
CA GLU A 119 18.69 36.66 -10.66
C GLU A 119 17.96 35.99 -11.86
N LEU A 120 17.00 35.09 -11.63
CA LEU A 120 16.15 34.64 -12.74
C LEU A 120 15.30 35.82 -13.25
N ASP A 121 15.22 35.95 -14.58
CA ASP A 121 14.65 37.13 -15.22
C ASP A 121 13.21 37.41 -14.75
N PRO A 122 12.94 38.55 -14.07
CA PRO A 122 11.64 38.84 -13.47
C PRO A 122 10.55 39.11 -14.51
N LYS A 123 10.89 39.31 -15.79
CA LYS A 123 9.90 39.37 -16.88
C LYS A 123 9.23 38.02 -17.09
N TYR A 124 9.96 36.91 -16.88
CA TYR A 124 9.47 35.56 -17.16
C TYR A 124 9.21 34.77 -15.88
N VAL A 125 10.05 34.90 -14.84
CA VAL A 125 9.91 34.14 -13.60
C VAL A 125 9.19 34.98 -12.54
N LEU A 126 7.99 34.53 -12.17
CA LEU A 126 7.06 35.27 -11.33
C LEU A 126 7.19 34.94 -9.84
N SER A 127 7.56 33.71 -9.50
CA SER A 127 7.74 33.26 -8.12
C SER A 127 8.59 31.99 -8.04
N CYS A 128 9.25 31.79 -6.91
CA CYS A 128 10.00 30.58 -6.58
C CYS A 128 9.40 29.88 -5.36
N ARG A 129 9.38 28.55 -5.37
CA ARG A 129 8.86 27.74 -4.26
C ARG A 129 9.60 26.42 -4.13
N VAL A 130 9.97 26.06 -2.91
CA VAL A 130 10.56 24.77 -2.56
C VAL A 130 9.74 24.16 -1.42
N ARG A 131 9.34 22.89 -1.56
CA ARG A 131 8.66 22.16 -0.49
C ARG A 131 9.18 20.74 -0.32
N THR A 132 9.01 20.18 0.87
CA THR A 132 9.19 18.74 1.12
C THR A 132 8.30 18.23 2.25
N GLY A 133 8.02 16.93 2.26
CA GLY A 133 7.43 16.23 3.41
C GLY A 133 8.51 15.76 4.40
N ARG A 134 8.15 15.62 5.69
CA ARG A 134 8.92 14.89 6.71
C ARG A 134 7.97 14.20 7.70
N CYS A 135 8.28 12.93 8.03
CA CYS A 135 7.51 12.12 8.99
C CYS A 135 8.33 11.79 10.23
N LEU A 136 7.71 11.80 11.41
CA LEU A 136 8.36 11.52 12.69
C LEU A 136 8.51 10.01 12.91
N ARG A 137 9.71 9.55 13.25
CA ARG A 137 9.98 8.14 13.55
C ARG A 137 9.23 7.68 14.79
N GLY A 138 8.71 6.45 14.74
CA GLY A 138 7.97 5.80 15.83
C GLY A 138 6.45 6.00 15.78
N TYR A 139 5.94 6.90 14.94
CA TYR A 139 4.50 7.15 14.82
C TYR A 139 3.95 6.56 13.51
N GLY A 140 2.71 6.07 13.52
CA GLY A 140 2.00 5.71 12.29
C GLY A 140 1.88 6.91 11.35
N LEU A 141 1.95 6.66 10.05
CA LEU A 141 1.74 7.66 8.99
C LEU A 141 0.23 8.00 8.86
N PRO A 142 -0.16 9.12 8.22
CA PRO A 142 -1.55 9.57 8.17
C PRO A 142 -2.62 8.52 7.77
N PRO A 143 -2.37 7.56 6.86
CA PRO A 143 -3.33 6.49 6.55
C PRO A 143 -3.68 5.57 7.74
N HIS A 144 -2.79 5.48 8.74
CA HIS A 144 -2.88 4.52 9.83
C HIS A 144 -2.91 5.16 11.23
N CYS A 145 -2.27 6.32 11.43
CA CYS A 145 -2.14 6.96 12.75
C CYS A 145 -3.46 7.05 13.54
N SER A 146 -3.39 6.70 14.82
CA SER A 146 -4.45 6.95 15.79
C SER A 146 -4.64 8.45 16.05
N ARG A 147 -5.74 8.84 16.71
CA ARG A 147 -5.96 10.25 17.10
C ARG A 147 -4.89 10.69 18.10
N ALA A 148 -4.55 9.82 19.03
CA ALA A 148 -3.48 10.05 20.01
C ALA A 148 -2.12 10.29 19.33
N GLU A 149 -1.69 9.40 18.44
CA GLU A 149 -0.43 9.59 17.69
C GLU A 149 -0.43 10.89 16.89
N ARG A 150 -1.55 11.21 16.24
CA ARG A 150 -1.68 12.43 15.45
C ARG A 150 -1.55 13.70 16.29
N ARG A 151 -2.16 13.72 17.48
CA ARG A 151 -2.05 14.80 18.47
C ARG A 151 -0.64 14.91 19.04
N ASP A 152 0.02 13.79 19.32
CA ASP A 152 1.43 13.77 19.72
C ASP A 152 2.31 14.38 18.62
N VAL A 153 2.11 13.99 17.36
CA VAL A 153 2.83 14.53 16.21
C VAL A 153 2.62 16.04 16.09
N GLU A 154 1.38 16.53 16.21
CA GLU A 154 1.08 17.96 16.22
C GLU A 154 1.82 18.67 17.35
N GLN A 155 1.74 18.17 18.58
CA GLN A 155 2.40 18.76 19.73
C GLN A 155 3.92 18.84 19.53
N ILE A 156 4.54 17.73 19.14
CA ILE A 156 6.00 17.64 18.94
C ILE A 156 6.46 18.65 17.89
N LEU A 157 5.75 18.75 16.77
CA LEU A 157 6.07 19.69 15.70
C LEU A 157 5.83 21.15 16.14
N CYS A 158 4.72 21.45 16.80
CA CYS A 158 4.44 22.79 17.32
C CYS A 158 5.51 23.25 18.32
N GLU A 159 5.91 22.34 19.21
CA GLU A 159 6.98 22.59 20.18
C GLU A 159 8.33 22.85 19.51
N ALA A 160 8.66 22.15 18.41
CA ALA A 160 9.87 22.41 17.63
C ALA A 160 9.78 23.76 16.89
N LEU A 161 8.65 24.05 16.25
CA LEU A 161 8.41 25.28 15.50
C LEU A 161 8.41 26.52 16.39
N ALA A 162 7.95 26.40 17.64
CA ALA A 162 7.98 27.47 18.63
C ALA A 162 9.41 27.92 18.99
N THR A 163 10.44 27.11 18.72
CA THR A 163 11.84 27.47 18.93
C THR A 163 12.45 28.26 17.78
N LEU A 164 11.76 28.40 16.65
CA LEU A 164 12.26 29.14 15.50
C LEU A 164 12.34 30.64 15.81
N ASP A 165 13.47 31.23 15.45
CA ASP A 165 13.83 32.61 15.74
C ASP A 165 14.16 33.41 14.47
N GLY A 166 14.39 34.71 14.65
CA GLY A 166 14.74 35.63 13.57
C GLY A 166 13.71 35.62 12.43
N PRO A 167 14.15 35.50 11.16
CA PRO A 167 13.23 35.51 10.00
C PRO A 167 12.33 34.27 9.92
N LEU A 168 12.59 33.21 10.70
CA LEU A 168 11.76 32.00 10.73
C LEU A 168 10.74 32.02 11.87
N GLN A 169 10.80 33.02 12.76
CA GLN A 169 9.83 33.15 13.86
C GLN A 169 8.41 33.32 13.30
N GLY A 170 7.47 32.56 13.84
CA GLY A 170 6.12 32.48 13.33
C GLY A 170 5.06 32.11 14.37
N LYS A 171 3.87 31.81 13.87
CA LYS A 171 2.72 31.39 14.67
C LYS A 171 2.09 30.14 14.03
N TYR A 172 1.65 29.23 14.89
CA TYR A 172 0.83 28.07 14.51
C TYR A 172 -0.66 28.40 14.62
N TYR A 173 -1.44 27.89 13.68
CA TYR A 173 -2.89 28.06 13.57
C TYR A 173 -3.51 26.66 13.42
N PRO A 174 -4.13 26.11 14.47
CA PRO A 174 -4.87 24.86 14.34
C PRO A 174 -6.09 25.09 13.44
N LEU A 175 -6.42 24.10 12.61
CA LEU A 175 -7.65 24.12 11.81
C LEU A 175 -8.88 24.01 12.71
N LYS A 176 -8.78 23.24 13.79
CA LYS A 176 -9.83 23.16 14.80
C LYS A 176 -10.00 24.51 15.49
N GLY A 177 -11.21 25.06 15.39
CA GLY A 177 -11.57 26.36 15.97
C GLY A 177 -11.10 27.57 15.16
N MET A 178 -10.57 27.38 13.94
CA MET A 178 -10.26 28.47 13.03
C MET A 178 -11.55 29.21 12.62
N THR A 179 -11.54 30.53 12.71
CA THR A 179 -12.69 31.37 12.31
C THR A 179 -12.81 31.46 10.79
N SER A 180 -14.01 31.74 10.27
CA SER A 180 -14.22 31.92 8.82
C SER A 180 -13.33 33.04 8.26
N GLU A 181 -13.12 34.13 9.01
CA GLU A 181 -12.26 35.23 8.60
C GLU A 181 -10.77 34.86 8.60
N GLU A 182 -10.32 33.97 9.50
CA GLU A 182 -8.97 33.39 9.42
C GLU A 182 -8.84 32.44 8.24
N GLN A 183 -9.86 31.62 8.00
CA GLN A 183 -9.89 30.67 6.90
C GLN A 183 -9.82 31.38 5.54
N ASP A 184 -10.67 32.38 5.31
CA ASP A 184 -10.70 33.19 4.08
C ASP A 184 -9.34 33.87 3.85
N ARG A 185 -8.74 34.44 4.88
CA ARG A 185 -7.39 35.04 4.79
C ARG A 185 -6.32 34.01 4.40
N MET A 186 -6.36 32.81 4.97
CA MET A 186 -5.41 31.74 4.64
C MET A 186 -5.64 31.18 3.24
N ILE A 187 -6.88 31.19 2.73
CA ILE A 187 -7.20 30.85 1.34
C ILE A 187 -6.63 31.91 0.39
N ASP A 188 -6.87 33.19 0.68
CA ASP A 188 -6.39 34.33 -0.10
C ASP A 188 -4.85 34.38 -0.17
N ASP A 189 -4.17 34.04 0.93
CA ASP A 189 -2.71 33.93 0.99
C ASP A 189 -2.18 32.65 0.29
N HIS A 190 -3.05 31.74 -0.14
CA HIS A 190 -2.74 30.40 -0.66
C HIS A 190 -1.99 29.49 0.34
N PHE A 191 -2.31 29.62 1.63
CA PHE A 191 -1.68 28.88 2.73
C PHE A 191 -2.52 27.73 3.25
N LEU A 192 -3.84 27.85 3.18
CA LEU A 192 -4.77 26.82 3.63
C LEU A 192 -4.71 25.59 2.73
N PHE A 193 -4.71 24.40 3.33
CA PHE A 193 -5.02 23.16 2.63
C PHE A 193 -6.45 22.72 2.96
N ASP A 194 -7.17 22.24 1.97
CA ASP A 194 -8.57 21.86 2.11
C ASP A 194 -8.74 20.51 2.80
N LYS A 195 -9.95 20.26 3.31
CA LYS A 195 -10.37 18.90 3.71
C LYS A 195 -10.11 17.96 2.53
N PRO A 196 -9.47 16.79 2.73
CA PRO A 196 -9.29 15.84 1.65
C PRO A 196 -10.66 15.41 1.09
N VAL A 197 -10.94 15.81 -0.15
CA VAL A 197 -12.13 15.40 -0.91
C VAL A 197 -11.80 14.51 -2.10
N SER A 198 -10.51 14.39 -2.42
CA SER A 198 -10.03 13.53 -3.49
C SER A 198 -10.31 12.06 -3.16
N PRO A 199 -10.92 11.29 -4.08
CA PRO A 199 -11.10 9.85 -3.92
C PRO A 199 -9.82 9.10 -3.54
N LEU A 200 -8.65 9.56 -4.01
CA LEU A 200 -7.36 8.96 -3.68
C LEU A 200 -7.02 9.09 -2.19
N LEU A 201 -7.23 10.28 -1.61
CA LEU A 201 -6.93 10.57 -0.21
C LEU A 201 -7.99 9.96 0.73
N LEU A 202 -9.25 9.95 0.30
CA LEU A 202 -10.37 9.32 1.01
C LEU A 202 -10.17 7.81 1.12
N SER A 203 -9.89 7.11 0.01
CA SER A 203 -9.61 5.67 0.02
C SER A 203 -8.30 5.32 0.74
N ALA A 204 -7.36 6.27 0.87
CA ALA A 204 -6.16 6.13 1.71
C ALA A 204 -6.41 6.45 3.20
N ARG A 205 -7.65 6.76 3.60
CA ARG A 205 -8.07 7.10 4.97
C ARG A 205 -7.38 8.35 5.55
N MET A 206 -6.88 9.26 4.72
CA MET A 206 -6.20 10.48 5.20
C MET A 206 -7.16 11.55 5.76
N ALA A 207 -8.46 11.44 5.45
CA ALA A 207 -9.48 12.37 5.95
C ALA A 207 -10.04 12.03 7.34
N ARG A 208 -9.60 10.93 7.97
CA ARG A 208 -10.14 10.49 9.27
C ARG A 208 -10.01 11.55 10.34
N ASP A 209 -11.07 11.71 11.12
CA ASP A 209 -11.17 12.61 12.27
C ASP A 209 -10.90 14.09 11.93
N TRP A 210 -11.16 14.51 10.69
CA TRP A 210 -10.92 15.89 10.27
C TRP A 210 -11.80 16.89 11.06
N PRO A 211 -11.27 18.04 11.54
CA PRO A 211 -9.91 18.58 11.37
C PRO A 211 -8.96 18.34 12.57
N ASP A 212 -9.20 17.34 13.41
CA ASP A 212 -8.47 17.11 14.68
C ASP A 212 -6.95 17.03 14.49
N ALA A 213 -6.18 17.81 15.26
CA ALA A 213 -4.72 17.86 15.22
C ALA A 213 -4.09 18.19 13.84
N ARG A 214 -4.78 19.00 13.03
CA ARG A 214 -4.26 19.58 11.77
C ARG A 214 -4.12 21.08 11.91
N GLY A 215 -3.13 21.65 11.22
CA GLY A 215 -2.93 23.09 11.25
C GLY A 215 -1.76 23.56 10.41
N ILE A 216 -1.55 24.87 10.46
CA ILE A 216 -0.59 25.59 9.62
C ILE A 216 0.27 26.47 10.51
N PHE A 217 1.58 26.36 10.35
CA PHE A 217 2.52 27.35 10.83
C PHE A 217 2.96 28.24 9.67
N HIS A 218 3.11 29.54 9.91
CA HIS A 218 3.86 30.41 9.01
C HIS A 218 4.66 31.44 9.78
N ASN A 219 5.80 31.87 9.21
CA ASN A 219 6.61 32.95 9.76
C ASN A 219 5.94 34.32 9.55
N LYS A 220 6.46 35.36 10.22
CA LYS A 220 5.92 36.73 10.12
C LYS A 220 5.90 37.27 8.69
N ASP A 221 6.93 36.96 7.90
CA ASP A 221 7.08 37.42 6.52
C ASP A 221 6.29 36.56 5.52
N LYS A 222 5.52 35.57 5.99
CA LYS A 222 4.63 34.74 5.17
C LYS A 222 5.35 34.04 3.99
N ASN A 223 6.62 33.69 4.18
CA ASN A 223 7.51 33.14 3.15
C ASN A 223 8.20 31.82 3.56
N PHE A 224 7.87 31.32 4.75
CA PHE A 224 8.19 29.99 5.27
C PHE A 224 6.96 29.42 6.02
N LEU A 225 6.53 28.22 5.63
CA LEU A 225 5.32 27.57 6.13
C LEU A 225 5.56 26.11 6.46
N VAL A 226 4.78 25.59 7.42
CA VAL A 226 4.71 24.16 7.72
C VAL A 226 3.26 23.74 7.87
N TRP A 227 2.80 22.84 7.00
CA TRP A 227 1.52 22.15 7.21
C TRP A 227 1.75 20.93 8.09
N ILE A 228 0.83 20.69 9.03
CA ILE A 228 0.91 19.58 9.98
C ILE A 228 -0.26 18.61 9.72
N ASN A 229 0.05 17.31 9.63
CA ASN A 229 -0.89 16.20 9.51
C ASN A 229 -1.86 16.24 8.30
N GLU A 230 -1.37 16.69 7.14
CA GLU A 230 -2.11 16.69 5.86
C GLU A 230 -1.97 15.34 5.13
N GLU A 231 -1.01 15.21 4.21
CA GLU A 231 -0.66 13.94 3.54
C GLU A 231 0.49 13.19 4.25
N ASP A 232 1.37 13.96 4.88
CA ASP A 232 2.53 13.54 5.69
C ASP A 232 2.44 14.23 7.07
N HIS A 233 3.25 13.85 8.07
CA HIS A 233 3.22 14.52 9.39
C HIS A 233 3.53 16.01 9.29
N SER A 234 4.48 16.37 8.43
CA SER A 234 4.79 17.76 8.15
C SER A 234 5.12 17.99 6.68
N ARG A 235 4.72 19.15 6.16
CA ARG A 235 5.11 19.64 4.83
C ARG A 235 5.71 21.04 4.97
N VAL A 236 7.03 21.11 4.84
CA VAL A 236 7.81 22.35 4.98
C VAL A 236 7.91 23.03 3.63
N ILE A 237 7.65 24.33 3.60
CA ILE A 237 7.51 25.13 2.37
C ILE A 237 8.27 26.44 2.55
N SER A 238 9.08 26.81 1.58
CA SER A 238 9.64 28.16 1.44
C SER A 238 9.22 28.71 0.08
N MET A 239 8.74 29.95 0.04
CA MET A 239 8.30 30.57 -1.20
C MET A 239 8.41 32.08 -1.14
N GLU A 240 8.56 32.73 -2.29
CA GLU A 240 8.44 34.17 -2.43
C GLU A 240 8.16 34.56 -3.89
N LEU A 241 7.71 35.80 -4.10
CA LEU A 241 7.59 36.40 -5.42
C LEU A 241 8.97 36.72 -6.01
N GLY A 242 9.06 36.70 -7.34
CA GLY A 242 10.28 36.90 -8.11
C GLY A 242 11.13 35.64 -8.28
N GLY A 243 12.27 35.81 -8.95
CA GLY A 243 13.12 34.72 -9.43
C GLY A 243 14.34 34.38 -8.58
N ASN A 244 14.27 34.56 -7.25
CA ASN A 244 15.41 34.32 -6.35
C ASN A 244 15.32 32.95 -5.64
N MET A 245 15.55 31.89 -6.40
CA MET A 245 15.58 30.51 -5.89
C MET A 245 16.67 30.31 -4.83
N THR A 246 17.79 31.02 -4.90
CA THR A 246 18.89 30.90 -3.92
C THR A 246 18.44 31.28 -2.51
N ARG A 247 17.71 32.39 -2.37
CA ARG A 247 17.17 32.83 -1.07
C ARG A 247 16.05 31.93 -0.59
N VAL A 248 15.15 31.51 -1.47
CA VAL A 248 14.08 30.55 -1.15
C VAL A 248 14.66 29.24 -0.63
N PHE A 249 15.64 28.69 -1.33
CA PHE A 249 16.28 27.42 -0.97
C PHE A 249 17.15 27.55 0.28
N GLY A 250 17.86 28.67 0.47
CA GLY A 250 18.58 28.95 1.71
C GLY A 250 17.66 28.96 2.93
N ARG A 251 16.56 29.71 2.86
CA ARG A 251 15.53 29.76 3.93
C ARG A 251 14.92 28.38 4.19
N PHE A 252 14.69 27.59 3.14
CA PHE A 252 14.19 26.21 3.22
C PHE A 252 15.17 25.29 3.99
N CYS A 253 16.45 25.29 3.60
CA CYS A 253 17.48 24.47 4.23
C CYS A 253 17.71 24.88 5.69
N ASP A 254 17.80 26.18 5.98
CA ASP A 254 17.98 26.69 7.33
C ASP A 254 16.79 26.33 8.23
N GLY A 255 15.57 26.48 7.71
CA GLY A 255 14.35 26.09 8.42
C GLY A 255 14.30 24.60 8.74
N LEU A 256 14.59 23.73 7.77
CA LEU A 256 14.64 22.28 8.00
C LEU A 256 15.70 21.88 9.02
N ASN A 257 16.91 22.42 8.91
CA ASN A 257 18.00 22.10 9.84
C ASN A 257 17.66 22.53 11.27
N LYS A 258 17.03 23.70 11.45
CA LYS A 258 16.59 24.17 12.78
C LYS A 258 15.47 23.30 13.36
N VAL A 259 14.46 22.96 12.56
CA VAL A 259 13.38 22.07 13.01
C VAL A 259 13.93 20.70 13.39
N GLU A 260 14.80 20.11 12.56
CA GLU A 260 15.40 18.81 12.84
C GLU A 260 16.29 18.84 14.10
N ALA A 261 17.06 19.92 14.30
CA ALA A 261 17.86 20.11 15.51
C ALA A 261 16.97 20.22 16.77
N ALA A 262 15.87 20.97 16.70
CA ALA A 262 14.91 21.09 17.80
C ALA A 262 14.24 19.76 18.16
N LEU A 263 13.89 18.95 17.15
CA LEU A 263 13.35 17.60 17.36
C LEU A 263 14.39 16.68 18.02
N LYS A 264 15.63 16.68 17.52
CA LYS A 264 16.74 15.87 18.09
C LYS A 264 17.03 16.23 19.53
N ALA A 265 16.98 17.52 19.88
CA ALA A 265 17.19 17.99 21.25
C ALA A 265 16.16 17.42 22.25
N LYS A 266 14.98 16.99 21.76
CA LYS A 266 13.91 16.37 22.55
C LYS A 266 13.82 14.85 22.37
N GLY A 267 14.81 14.23 21.72
CA GLY A 267 14.84 12.77 21.50
C GLY A 267 13.98 12.28 20.34
N HIS A 268 13.48 13.18 19.49
CA HIS A 268 12.71 12.83 18.29
C HIS A 268 13.60 12.87 17.05
N SER A 269 13.20 12.14 15.99
CA SER A 269 13.89 12.15 14.71
C SER A 269 12.91 11.94 13.56
N PHE A 270 13.28 12.36 12.36
CA PHE A 270 12.53 12.02 11.16
C PHE A 270 12.81 10.59 10.71
N MET A 271 11.82 9.95 10.09
CA MET A 271 11.98 8.67 9.42
C MET A 271 12.97 8.82 8.26
N TRP A 272 14.10 8.14 8.34
CA TRP A 272 15.17 8.19 7.34
C TRP A 272 15.95 6.88 7.30
N ASN A 273 16.25 6.39 6.10
CA ASN A 273 17.19 5.28 5.91
C ASN A 273 18.09 5.49 4.68
N GLU A 274 19.19 4.75 4.61
CA GLU A 274 20.20 4.92 3.56
C GLU A 274 19.66 4.57 2.16
N HIS A 275 18.69 3.66 2.06
CA HIS A 275 18.12 3.23 0.79
C HIS A 275 17.11 4.26 0.23
N LEU A 276 16.17 4.73 1.04
CA LEU A 276 15.04 5.54 0.62
C LEU A 276 15.19 7.02 0.95
N GLY A 277 16.24 7.43 1.66
CA GLY A 277 16.32 8.79 2.19
C GLY A 277 15.25 9.02 3.24
N TYR A 278 14.59 10.18 3.20
CA TYR A 278 13.44 10.46 4.05
C TYR A 278 12.23 9.63 3.62
N VAL A 279 11.63 8.94 4.58
CA VAL A 279 10.47 8.08 4.36
C VAL A 279 9.19 8.90 4.52
N LEU A 280 8.29 8.78 3.55
CA LEU A 280 7.04 9.51 3.45
C LEU A 280 5.89 8.58 3.07
N THR A 281 4.66 9.08 3.20
CA THR A 281 3.46 8.26 3.03
C THR A 281 3.28 7.75 1.61
N CYS A 282 3.44 8.61 0.62
CA CYS A 282 3.39 8.19 -0.78
C CYS A 282 4.79 7.85 -1.30
N PRO A 283 5.00 6.67 -1.94
CA PRO A 283 6.27 6.31 -2.55
C PRO A 283 6.81 7.34 -3.54
N SER A 284 5.94 8.15 -4.16
CA SER A 284 6.36 9.20 -5.08
C SER A 284 7.14 10.35 -4.43
N ASN A 285 7.05 10.51 -3.11
CA ASN A 285 7.71 11.58 -2.37
C ASN A 285 8.98 11.11 -1.63
N LEU A 286 9.37 9.83 -1.72
CA LEU A 286 10.58 9.31 -1.07
C LEU A 286 11.87 10.05 -1.50
N GLY A 287 12.93 9.86 -0.72
CA GLY A 287 14.25 10.42 -0.97
C GLY A 287 14.39 11.78 -0.34
N THR A 288 14.48 12.79 -1.19
CA THR A 288 14.51 14.18 -0.77
C THR A 288 13.14 14.67 -0.31
N GLY A 289 12.06 14.16 -0.95
CA GLY A 289 10.72 14.75 -0.94
C GLY A 289 10.63 16.13 -1.61
N VAL A 290 11.72 16.65 -2.17
CA VAL A 290 11.79 18.03 -2.63
C VAL A 290 11.03 18.22 -3.93
N ARG A 291 10.03 19.08 -3.90
CA ARG A 291 9.47 19.72 -5.09
C ARG A 291 9.88 21.18 -5.11
N ALA A 292 10.93 21.47 -5.87
CA ALA A 292 11.36 22.82 -6.19
C ALA A 292 10.76 23.22 -7.53
N GLY A 293 10.16 24.41 -7.59
CA GLY A 293 9.52 24.90 -8.80
C GLY A 293 9.44 26.41 -8.88
N VAL A 294 9.14 26.88 -10.09
CA VAL A 294 8.94 28.29 -10.38
C VAL A 294 7.69 28.49 -11.24
N HIS A 295 6.98 29.58 -11.01
CA HIS A 295 6.02 30.07 -12.00
C HIS A 295 6.79 30.82 -13.08
N VAL A 296 6.75 30.32 -14.31
CA VAL A 296 7.45 30.91 -15.45
C VAL A 296 6.49 31.12 -16.63
N LYS A 297 6.53 32.32 -17.22
CA LYS A 297 5.75 32.74 -18.37
C LYS A 297 6.55 32.58 -19.66
N ILE A 298 6.20 31.60 -20.49
CA ILE A 298 6.89 31.25 -21.74
C ILE A 298 5.88 30.93 -22.87
N PRO A 299 5.03 31.90 -23.26
CA PRO A 299 3.90 31.65 -24.16
C PRO A 299 4.34 31.06 -25.50
N LYS A 300 5.43 31.52 -26.11
CA LYS A 300 5.85 31.02 -27.42
C LYS A 300 6.41 29.60 -27.35
N PHE A 301 7.30 29.32 -26.40
CA PHE A 301 7.90 28.00 -26.31
C PHE A 301 6.90 26.96 -25.82
N SER A 302 5.94 27.35 -24.96
CA SER A 302 4.92 26.42 -24.49
C SER A 302 4.02 25.83 -25.58
N GLU A 303 3.83 26.58 -26.68
CA GLU A 303 3.11 26.14 -27.88
C GLU A 303 4.01 25.40 -28.89
N HIS A 304 5.33 25.42 -28.67
CA HIS A 304 6.28 24.80 -29.58
C HIS A 304 6.27 23.26 -29.44
N PRO A 305 6.31 22.49 -30.55
CA PRO A 305 6.23 21.01 -30.51
C PRO A 305 7.32 20.33 -29.67
N LYS A 306 8.46 20.98 -29.48
CA LYS A 306 9.60 20.48 -28.70
C LYS A 306 9.53 20.74 -27.19
N PHE A 307 8.49 21.42 -26.70
CA PHE A 307 8.40 21.78 -25.28
C PHE A 307 8.36 20.57 -24.35
N ALA A 308 7.43 19.63 -24.61
CA ALA A 308 7.28 18.44 -23.78
C ALA A 308 8.56 17.56 -23.78
N ASP A 309 9.14 17.37 -24.96
CA ASP A 309 10.40 16.64 -25.15
C ASP A 309 11.58 17.31 -24.41
N THR A 310 11.67 18.64 -24.47
CA THR A 310 12.70 19.41 -23.76
C THR A 310 12.56 19.25 -22.25
N LEU A 311 11.35 19.33 -21.69
CA LEU A 311 11.12 19.12 -20.26
C LEU A 311 11.50 17.70 -19.83
N ALA A 312 11.13 16.68 -20.62
CA ALA A 312 11.47 15.29 -20.34
C ALA A 312 13.00 15.08 -20.27
N LYS A 313 13.75 15.63 -21.24
CA LYS A 313 15.22 15.58 -21.27
C LYS A 313 15.88 16.32 -20.13
N LEU A 314 15.27 17.41 -19.67
CA LEU A 314 15.75 18.19 -18.52
C LEU A 314 15.31 17.61 -17.17
N ARG A 315 14.58 16.48 -17.15
CA ARG A 315 13.99 15.91 -15.92
C ARG A 315 13.10 16.91 -15.17
N LEU A 316 12.35 17.72 -15.93
CA LEU A 316 11.38 18.69 -15.42
C LEU A 316 9.94 18.27 -15.77
N GLN A 317 9.00 18.74 -14.96
CA GLN A 317 7.56 18.58 -15.18
C GLN A 317 6.87 19.95 -15.17
N LYS A 318 5.72 20.04 -15.85
CA LYS A 318 4.88 21.24 -15.91
C LYS A 318 3.51 21.00 -15.28
N ARG A 319 2.94 22.03 -14.65
CA ARG A 319 1.54 22.12 -14.23
C ARG A 319 1.00 23.53 -14.53
N GLY A 320 -0.31 23.70 -14.61
CA GLY A 320 -0.89 25.05 -14.51
C GLY A 320 -0.71 25.61 -13.10
N THR A 321 -1.03 26.90 -12.93
CA THR A 321 -0.76 27.64 -11.69
C THR A 321 -1.73 27.31 -10.55
N GLY A 322 -2.85 26.63 -10.81
CA GLY A 322 -3.84 26.26 -9.79
C GLY A 322 -3.81 24.79 -9.36
N GLY A 323 -2.83 23.98 -9.81
CA GLY A 323 -2.71 22.57 -9.40
C GLY A 323 -2.50 21.57 -10.54
N VAL A 324 -2.66 20.28 -10.22
CA VAL A 324 -2.32 19.14 -11.10
C VAL A 324 -3.07 19.17 -12.44
N ASP A 325 -4.32 19.65 -12.44
CA ASP A 325 -5.21 19.59 -13.61
C ASP A 325 -5.58 20.97 -14.17
N THR A 326 -4.96 22.04 -13.66
CA THR A 326 -5.22 23.39 -14.20
C THR A 326 -4.48 23.60 -15.51
N ALA A 327 -5.21 24.01 -16.55
CA ALA A 327 -4.62 24.42 -17.82
C ALA A 327 -3.96 25.80 -17.65
N SER A 328 -2.83 26.02 -18.34
CA SER A 328 -2.29 27.37 -18.51
C SER A 328 -3.09 28.09 -19.59
N THR A 329 -3.57 29.30 -19.31
CA THR A 329 -4.36 30.11 -20.26
C THR A 329 -3.54 31.22 -20.93
N ASP A 330 -2.38 31.57 -20.39
CA ASP A 330 -1.56 32.70 -20.86
C ASP A 330 -0.07 32.36 -21.08
N GLY A 331 0.27 31.07 -21.07
CA GLY A 331 1.64 30.58 -21.21
C GLY A 331 2.44 30.53 -19.90
N THR A 332 1.81 30.76 -18.75
CA THR A 332 2.43 30.61 -17.42
C THR A 332 2.30 29.18 -16.90
N PHE A 333 3.41 28.56 -16.50
CA PHE A 333 3.46 27.20 -15.97
C PHE A 333 4.23 27.13 -14.64
N ASP A 334 3.80 26.24 -13.74
CA ASP A 334 4.62 25.74 -12.63
C ASP A 334 5.59 24.68 -13.18
N ILE A 335 6.85 25.06 -13.36
CA ILE A 335 7.92 24.17 -13.80
C ILE A 335 8.70 23.71 -12.57
N SER A 336 8.76 22.39 -12.36
CA SER A 336 9.41 21.79 -11.19
C SER A 336 10.24 20.56 -11.55
N ASN A 337 11.13 20.13 -10.65
CA ASN A 337 11.87 18.88 -10.80
C ASN A 337 10.92 17.67 -10.87
N LEU A 338 11.27 16.68 -11.70
CA LEU A 338 10.58 15.39 -11.80
C LEU A 338 11.12 14.37 -10.78
N ASP A 339 12.43 14.36 -10.56
CA ASP A 339 13.13 13.43 -9.67
C ASP A 339 12.97 13.78 -8.19
N ARG A 340 12.87 12.76 -7.34
CA ARG A 340 12.85 12.89 -5.87
C ARG A 340 13.89 11.99 -5.19
N LEU A 341 14.18 10.85 -5.81
CA LEU A 341 15.01 9.77 -5.31
C LEU A 341 16.27 9.63 -6.19
N GLY A 342 17.35 9.07 -5.64
CA GLY A 342 18.67 8.94 -6.30
C GLY A 342 19.57 10.18 -6.40
N THR A 343 19.01 11.40 -6.31
CA THR A 343 19.78 12.67 -6.33
C THR A 343 19.45 13.52 -5.11
N SER A 344 20.40 14.34 -4.66
CA SER A 344 20.25 15.20 -3.48
C SER A 344 19.39 16.45 -3.71
N GLU A 345 18.99 17.11 -2.63
CA GLU A 345 18.16 18.32 -2.66
C GLU A 345 18.81 19.44 -3.48
N VAL A 346 20.09 19.71 -3.25
CA VAL A 346 20.86 20.71 -4.02
C VAL A 346 20.90 20.36 -5.51
N GLU A 347 21.17 19.10 -5.87
CA GLU A 347 21.23 18.66 -7.27
C GLU A 347 19.87 18.84 -7.98
N GLN A 348 18.77 18.52 -7.30
CA GLN A 348 17.42 18.67 -7.85
C GLN A 348 17.04 20.14 -8.05
N VAL A 349 17.34 21.01 -7.07
CA VAL A 349 17.10 22.46 -7.20
C VAL A 349 17.99 23.06 -8.28
N GLN A 350 19.24 22.61 -8.39
CA GLN A 350 20.15 23.03 -9.46
C GLN A 350 19.62 22.66 -10.85
N GLY A 351 19.01 21.48 -11.00
CA GLY A 351 18.32 21.07 -12.23
C GLY A 351 17.20 22.03 -12.64
N VAL A 352 16.40 22.48 -11.67
CA VAL A 352 15.33 23.48 -11.90
C VAL A 352 15.92 24.82 -12.32
N VAL A 353 16.91 25.34 -11.60
CA VAL A 353 17.57 26.61 -11.91
C VAL A 353 18.14 26.59 -13.34
N ASN A 354 18.88 25.54 -13.68
CA ASN A 354 19.51 25.39 -15.01
C ASN A 354 18.46 25.25 -16.12
N GLY A 355 17.46 24.41 -15.92
CA GLY A 355 16.42 24.18 -16.93
C GLY A 355 15.55 25.41 -17.16
N VAL A 356 15.13 26.12 -16.10
CA VAL A 356 14.36 27.37 -16.23
C VAL A 356 15.16 28.44 -16.96
N ALA A 357 16.45 28.60 -16.65
CA ALA A 357 17.32 29.52 -17.36
C ALA A 357 17.39 29.21 -18.88
N LEU A 358 17.43 27.92 -19.24
CA LEU A 358 17.37 27.48 -20.63
C LEU A 358 16.01 27.78 -21.27
N LEU A 359 14.90 27.48 -20.60
CA LEU A 359 13.55 27.76 -21.11
C LEU A 359 13.35 29.26 -21.39
N VAL A 360 13.78 30.12 -20.48
CA VAL A 360 13.74 31.59 -20.66
C VAL A 360 14.63 32.02 -21.83
N LYS A 361 15.80 31.40 -22.00
CA LYS A 361 16.68 31.69 -23.14
C LYS A 361 16.03 31.30 -24.49
N ILE A 362 15.34 30.16 -24.54
CA ILE A 362 14.58 29.71 -25.71
C ILE A 362 13.42 30.67 -25.99
N GLU A 363 12.64 31.04 -24.98
CA GLU A 363 11.53 31.99 -25.12
C GLU A 363 12.02 33.33 -25.70
N LYS A 364 13.10 33.89 -25.15
CA LYS A 364 13.74 35.12 -25.67
C LYS A 364 14.20 34.99 -27.12
N ALA A 365 14.62 33.81 -27.56
CA ALA A 365 15.02 33.56 -28.93
C ALA A 365 13.79 33.53 -29.86
N LEU A 366 12.71 32.86 -29.46
CA LEU A 366 11.44 32.83 -30.18
C LEU A 366 10.75 34.19 -30.24
N GLU A 367 10.85 35.00 -29.18
CA GLU A 367 10.39 36.40 -29.17
C GLU A 367 11.07 37.21 -30.28
N LYS A 368 12.36 36.93 -30.55
CA LYS A 368 13.18 37.59 -31.58
C LYS A 368 13.15 36.89 -32.95
N GLY A 369 12.34 35.85 -33.12
CA GLY A 369 12.24 35.08 -34.38
C GLY A 369 13.51 34.30 -34.75
N LYS A 370 14.34 33.92 -33.77
CA LYS A 370 15.58 33.17 -34.00
C LYS A 370 15.34 31.65 -33.95
N ASP A 371 16.16 30.90 -34.70
CA ASP A 371 16.20 29.44 -34.61
C ASP A 371 16.65 28.98 -33.21
N ILE A 372 15.97 27.97 -32.68
CA ILE A 372 16.20 27.42 -31.34
C ILE A 372 16.86 26.04 -31.37
N THR A 373 17.11 25.47 -32.55
CA THR A 373 17.62 24.09 -32.71
C THR A 373 18.92 23.86 -31.94
N SER A 374 19.82 24.84 -31.95
CA SER A 374 21.09 24.79 -31.19
C SER A 374 20.93 24.90 -29.66
N LEU A 375 19.76 25.35 -29.18
CA LEU A 375 19.44 25.47 -27.75
C LEU A 375 18.72 24.22 -27.21
N LEU A 376 18.16 23.38 -28.08
CA LEU A 376 17.41 22.19 -27.67
C LEU A 376 18.36 21.07 -27.19
N PRO A 377 17.97 20.29 -26.16
CA PRO A 377 18.75 19.13 -25.72
C PRO A 377 18.71 18.02 -26.79
N LYS A 378 19.87 17.41 -27.12
CA LYS A 378 20.03 16.41 -28.19
C LYS A 378 19.47 15.03 -27.77
N ASP A 379 19.00 14.24 -28.76
CA ASP A 379 18.44 12.88 -28.60
C ASP A 379 19.52 11.79 -28.71
N ASP A 380 19.48 10.79 -27.81
CA ASP A 380 20.34 9.60 -27.83
C ASP A 380 19.53 8.34 -28.21
N ALA A 381 19.78 7.75 -29.40
CA ALA A 381 19.45 6.35 -29.74
C ALA A 381 20.22 5.87 -31.00
N VAL A 382 21.04 4.81 -30.85
CA VAL A 382 21.36 3.67 -31.77
C VAL A 382 22.78 3.11 -31.49
N ILE A 383 22.84 1.85 -31.05
CA ILE A 383 23.95 0.89 -31.31
C ILE A 383 23.29 -0.35 -31.91
N VAL A 384 23.84 -1.03 -32.91
CA VAL A 384 25.22 -1.53 -32.95
C VAL A 384 25.77 -1.38 -34.37
N ALA A 385 26.67 -0.40 -34.52
CA ALA A 385 27.60 -0.15 -35.64
C ALA A 385 28.03 1.34 -35.67
N LYS A 386 27.37 2.24 -34.90
CA LYS A 386 27.46 3.70 -35.08
C LYS A 386 27.36 4.58 -33.79
N GLY A 387 27.58 4.10 -32.57
CA GLY A 387 27.36 4.96 -31.38
C GLY A 387 27.58 4.26 -30.05
N MET A 388 27.02 4.79 -28.95
CA MET A 388 26.89 4.25 -27.56
C MET A 388 25.54 3.50 -27.39
N PRO A 389 25.42 2.39 -26.61
CA PRO A 389 24.19 1.60 -26.60
C PRO A 389 23.05 2.26 -25.83
N ASP A 390 21.82 2.06 -26.34
CA ASP A 390 20.62 2.39 -25.58
C ASP A 390 20.40 1.32 -24.52
N LEU A 391 20.60 1.73 -23.27
CA LEU A 391 20.48 0.90 -22.08
C LEU A 391 19.31 1.34 -21.19
N SER A 392 18.40 2.17 -21.71
CA SER A 392 17.27 2.73 -20.95
C SER A 392 16.30 1.69 -20.40
N LYS A 393 16.31 0.46 -20.97
CA LYS A 393 15.49 -0.68 -20.54
C LYS A 393 16.29 -1.76 -19.82
N HIS A 394 17.55 -1.49 -19.50
CA HIS A 394 18.48 -2.50 -18.98
C HIS A 394 18.66 -2.38 -17.46
N ASN A 395 18.55 -3.51 -16.76
CA ASN A 395 18.71 -3.65 -15.31
C ASN A 395 19.99 -4.45 -14.99
N ASN A 396 21.15 -3.79 -15.12
CA ASN A 396 22.46 -4.36 -14.76
C ASN A 396 23.48 -3.26 -14.41
N HIS A 397 24.48 -3.59 -13.57
CA HIS A 397 25.44 -2.60 -13.06
C HIS A 397 26.19 -1.87 -14.19
N MET A 398 26.62 -2.56 -15.25
CA MET A 398 27.27 -1.95 -16.41
C MET A 398 26.39 -0.88 -17.06
N ALA A 399 25.10 -1.16 -17.26
CA ALA A 399 24.16 -0.21 -17.85
C ALA A 399 23.98 1.05 -17.01
N HIS A 400 24.01 0.93 -15.69
CA HIS A 400 23.93 2.08 -14.79
C HIS A 400 25.23 2.89 -14.70
N CYS A 401 26.38 2.28 -15.03
CA CYS A 401 27.69 2.93 -14.96
C CYS A 401 28.18 3.49 -16.30
N LEU A 402 27.77 2.91 -17.43
CA LEU A 402 28.24 3.30 -18.75
C LEU A 402 27.61 4.64 -19.16
N THR A 403 28.39 5.71 -19.06
CA THR A 403 27.99 7.05 -19.52
C THR A 403 28.48 7.34 -20.94
N PRO A 404 27.92 8.34 -21.65
CA PRO A 404 28.46 8.82 -22.92
C PRO A 404 29.92 9.23 -22.86
N GLN A 405 30.34 9.79 -21.72
CA GLN A 405 31.74 10.19 -21.51
C GLN A 405 32.66 8.96 -21.46
N ILE A 406 32.32 7.98 -20.63
CA ILE A 406 33.09 6.73 -20.50
C ILE A 406 33.13 5.97 -21.82
N TRP A 407 31.98 5.86 -22.52
CA TRP A 407 31.93 5.25 -23.84
C TRP A 407 32.90 5.92 -24.82
N ASN A 408 32.90 7.25 -24.90
CA ASN A 408 33.75 7.97 -25.82
C ASN A 408 35.24 7.79 -25.55
N ASN A 409 35.62 7.71 -24.27
CA ASN A 409 37.00 7.47 -23.84
C ASN A 409 37.46 6.05 -24.20
N LEU A 410 36.59 5.06 -24.04
CA LEU A 410 36.98 3.64 -24.08
C LEU A 410 36.69 2.92 -25.40
N GLN A 411 35.72 3.36 -26.22
CA GLN A 411 35.20 2.59 -27.37
C GLN A 411 36.24 2.23 -28.46
N LYS A 412 37.37 2.97 -28.52
CA LYS A 412 38.45 2.74 -29.50
C LYS A 412 39.62 1.94 -28.93
N LEU A 413 39.65 1.71 -27.62
CA LEU A 413 40.74 1.03 -26.95
C LEU A 413 40.64 -0.48 -27.17
N LYS A 414 41.81 -1.13 -27.16
CA LYS A 414 41.94 -2.59 -27.20
C LYS A 414 43.05 -3.00 -26.24
N THR A 415 42.89 -4.15 -25.60
CA THR A 415 43.96 -4.78 -24.82
C THR A 415 45.05 -5.33 -25.75
N PRO A 416 46.24 -5.68 -25.23
CA PRO A 416 47.29 -6.33 -26.03
C PRO A 416 46.82 -7.61 -26.75
N ASN A 417 45.89 -8.38 -26.16
CA ASN A 417 45.31 -9.58 -26.77
C ASN A 417 44.08 -9.27 -27.67
N GLY A 418 43.84 -7.99 -27.95
CA GLY A 418 42.81 -7.53 -28.87
C GLY A 418 41.38 -7.53 -28.31
N VAL A 419 41.19 -7.67 -26.99
CA VAL A 419 39.88 -7.52 -26.35
C VAL A 419 39.41 -6.07 -26.49
N THR A 420 38.15 -5.88 -26.90
CA THR A 420 37.54 -4.55 -27.02
C THR A 420 36.53 -4.30 -25.91
N LEU A 421 36.19 -3.03 -25.66
CA LEU A 421 35.10 -2.67 -24.74
C LEU A 421 33.79 -3.38 -25.11
N VAL A 422 33.52 -3.53 -26.42
CA VAL A 422 32.33 -4.20 -26.94
C VAL A 422 32.33 -5.68 -26.56
N ASP A 423 33.48 -6.35 -26.59
CA ASP A 423 33.57 -7.74 -26.15
C ASP A 423 33.24 -7.85 -24.65
N CYS A 424 33.69 -6.90 -23.82
CA CYS A 424 33.42 -6.89 -22.39
C CYS A 424 31.94 -6.66 -22.04
N ILE A 425 31.28 -5.67 -22.68
CA ILE A 425 29.90 -5.28 -22.33
C ILE A 425 28.83 -6.09 -23.07
N ARG A 426 29.21 -6.94 -24.03
CA ARG A 426 28.30 -7.68 -24.91
C ARG A 426 27.19 -8.41 -24.17
N THR A 427 27.53 -9.04 -23.05
CA THR A 427 26.56 -9.82 -22.26
C THR A 427 25.45 -8.95 -21.68
N GLY A 428 25.77 -7.76 -21.15
CA GLY A 428 24.78 -6.82 -20.64
C GLY A 428 24.05 -6.07 -21.74
N VAL A 429 24.66 -5.79 -22.89
CA VAL A 429 23.95 -5.13 -24.01
C VAL A 429 22.89 -6.05 -24.61
N LEU A 430 23.23 -7.33 -24.85
CA LEU A 430 22.33 -8.29 -25.48
C LEU A 430 21.26 -8.85 -24.52
N ASN A 431 21.48 -8.70 -23.21
CA ASN A 431 20.55 -9.16 -22.19
C ASN A 431 20.17 -7.97 -21.30
N PRO A 432 18.95 -7.40 -21.45
CA PRO A 432 18.47 -6.29 -20.66
C PRO A 432 18.37 -6.53 -19.14
N GLY A 433 18.80 -7.68 -18.64
CA GLY A 433 18.68 -8.05 -17.24
C GLY A 433 17.27 -8.52 -16.89
N HIS A 434 17.13 -9.07 -15.70
CA HIS A 434 15.85 -9.50 -15.18
C HIS A 434 15.28 -8.36 -14.32
N PRO A 435 13.98 -8.05 -14.38
CA PRO A 435 13.39 -6.94 -13.62
C PRO A 435 13.63 -7.05 -12.10
N HIS A 436 13.82 -8.27 -11.59
CA HIS A 436 14.01 -8.54 -10.17
C HIS A 436 15.46 -8.89 -9.76
N ILE A 437 16.40 -9.00 -10.70
CA ILE A 437 17.79 -9.41 -10.40
C ILE A 437 18.77 -8.46 -11.08
N MET A 438 19.54 -7.72 -10.28
CA MET A 438 20.61 -6.85 -10.76
C MET A 438 21.84 -7.68 -11.13
N THR A 439 22.06 -7.85 -12.44
CA THR A 439 23.24 -8.57 -12.95
C THR A 439 24.42 -7.61 -13.13
N VAL A 440 25.64 -8.13 -13.34
CA VAL A 440 26.82 -7.28 -13.58
C VAL A 440 26.76 -6.61 -14.95
N GLY A 441 26.38 -7.36 -16.00
CA GLY A 441 26.25 -6.84 -17.36
C GLY A 441 27.55 -6.73 -18.16
N MET A 442 28.70 -7.12 -17.60
CA MET A 442 29.97 -7.18 -18.32
C MET A 442 30.91 -8.25 -17.77
N VAL A 443 31.87 -8.68 -18.60
CA VAL A 443 32.92 -9.65 -18.26
C VAL A 443 34.28 -9.19 -18.81
N ALA A 444 35.38 -9.64 -18.21
CA ALA A 444 36.72 -9.42 -18.72
C ALA A 444 37.10 -10.48 -19.77
N GLY A 445 37.83 -10.07 -20.82
CA GLY A 445 38.34 -10.97 -21.85
C GLY A 445 39.76 -11.47 -21.57
N ASP A 446 40.54 -10.69 -20.83
CA ASP A 446 41.90 -10.97 -20.36
C ASP A 446 42.16 -10.18 -19.06
N GLU A 447 43.35 -10.32 -18.48
CA GLU A 447 43.70 -9.63 -17.24
C GLU A 447 43.74 -8.11 -17.42
N GLU A 448 44.32 -7.65 -18.53
CA GLU A 448 44.49 -6.24 -18.88
C GLU A 448 43.16 -5.52 -19.16
N SER A 449 42.06 -6.27 -19.36
CA SER A 449 40.72 -5.69 -19.50
C SER A 449 40.35 -4.79 -18.31
N TYR A 450 40.78 -5.16 -17.09
CA TYR A 450 40.51 -4.38 -15.88
C TYR A 450 41.32 -3.08 -15.82
N ASP A 451 42.47 -3.01 -16.48
CA ASP A 451 43.30 -1.79 -16.53
C ASP A 451 42.91 -0.89 -17.72
N VAL A 452 42.79 -1.48 -18.92
CA VAL A 452 42.50 -0.74 -20.17
C VAL A 452 41.11 -0.12 -20.15
N PHE A 453 40.15 -0.80 -19.51
CA PHE A 453 38.77 -0.34 -19.41
C PHE A 453 38.37 0.04 -17.97
N ALA A 454 39.35 0.36 -17.11
CA ALA A 454 39.15 0.71 -15.68
C ALA A 454 38.09 1.79 -15.47
N GLU A 455 38.00 2.77 -16.38
CA GLU A 455 37.02 3.87 -16.29
C GLU A 455 35.56 3.37 -16.30
N LEU A 456 35.30 2.14 -16.79
CA LEU A 456 34.01 1.46 -16.65
C LEU A 456 34.04 0.33 -15.61
N PHE A 457 35.11 -0.48 -15.56
CA PHE A 457 35.19 -1.59 -14.62
C PHE A 457 35.17 -1.13 -13.16
N ASP A 458 35.90 -0.07 -12.80
CA ASP A 458 35.97 0.41 -11.41
C ASP A 458 34.60 0.87 -10.87
N PRO A 459 33.82 1.71 -11.57
CA PRO A 459 32.46 2.04 -11.13
C PRO A 459 31.53 0.83 -11.01
N VAL A 460 31.67 -0.16 -11.91
CA VAL A 460 30.85 -1.39 -11.86
C VAL A 460 31.25 -2.27 -10.66
N ILE A 461 32.55 -2.35 -10.36
CA ILE A 461 33.09 -3.07 -9.21
C ILE A 461 32.64 -2.41 -7.92
N ASP A 462 32.74 -1.08 -7.83
CA ASP A 462 32.27 -0.28 -6.69
C ASP A 462 30.78 -0.58 -6.43
N ALA A 463 29.94 -0.43 -7.47
CA ALA A 463 28.50 -0.64 -7.37
C ALA A 463 28.14 -2.08 -6.97
N ARG A 464 28.84 -3.09 -7.53
CA ARG A 464 28.58 -4.50 -7.23
C ARG A 464 29.05 -4.92 -5.84
N HIS A 465 30.16 -4.37 -5.35
CA HIS A 465 30.79 -4.78 -4.09
C HIS A 465 30.58 -3.78 -2.95
N GLY A 466 29.58 -2.91 -3.08
CA GLY A 466 29.07 -2.07 -2.00
C GLY A 466 30.02 -0.94 -1.60
N GLY A 467 30.59 -0.23 -2.58
CA GLY A 467 31.49 0.90 -2.33
C GLY A 467 32.98 0.55 -2.35
N TYR A 468 33.37 -0.52 -3.05
CA TYR A 468 34.78 -0.89 -3.19
C TYR A 468 35.49 0.02 -4.21
N SER A 469 36.00 1.15 -3.71
CA SER A 469 36.68 2.17 -4.51
C SER A 469 38.00 1.68 -5.12
N LYS A 470 38.40 2.30 -6.24
CA LYS A 470 39.63 1.97 -6.99
C LYS A 470 40.93 2.11 -6.19
N GLU A 471 40.92 2.89 -5.10
CA GLU A 471 42.07 3.08 -4.23
C GLU A 471 42.20 1.99 -3.15
N GLN A 472 41.15 1.19 -2.92
CA GLN A 472 41.19 0.15 -1.89
C GLN A 472 42.06 -1.03 -2.30
N LYS A 473 42.67 -1.67 -1.31
CA LYS A 473 43.47 -2.88 -1.50
C LYS A 473 42.72 -4.10 -0.99
N HIS A 474 42.81 -5.22 -1.70
CA HIS A 474 42.15 -6.45 -1.30
C HIS A 474 42.98 -7.17 -0.24
N LEU A 475 42.29 -7.76 0.73
CA LEU A 475 42.92 -8.52 1.81
C LEU A 475 42.84 -10.01 1.48
N THR A 476 43.95 -10.74 1.55
CA THR A 476 44.00 -12.19 1.36
C THR A 476 44.44 -12.88 2.65
N CYS A 477 43.73 -13.94 3.06
CA CYS A 477 44.11 -14.74 4.24
C CYS A 477 43.61 -16.19 4.11
N LEU A 478 44.48 -17.07 3.63
CA LEU A 478 44.26 -18.51 3.50
C LEU A 478 44.89 -19.29 4.67
N ASP A 479 44.63 -18.85 5.89
CA ASP A 479 45.15 -19.48 7.11
C ASP A 479 43.99 -20.04 7.97
N PRO A 480 43.70 -21.35 7.88
CA PRO A 480 42.57 -21.96 8.57
C PRO A 480 42.74 -22.02 10.10
N SER A 481 43.97 -21.87 10.61
CA SER A 481 44.24 -21.88 12.06
C SER A 481 43.62 -20.68 12.77
N LYS A 482 43.38 -19.58 12.04
CA LYS A 482 42.81 -18.34 12.57
C LYS A 482 41.29 -18.34 12.62
N LEU A 483 40.61 -19.35 12.06
CA LEU A 483 39.16 -19.45 12.10
C LEU A 483 38.71 -19.72 13.55
N LYS A 484 37.70 -19.00 14.04
CA LYS A 484 37.14 -19.14 15.40
C LYS A 484 35.76 -19.78 15.34
N GLY A 485 35.57 -20.84 16.12
CA GLY A 485 34.40 -21.71 15.99
C GLY A 485 34.47 -22.52 14.70
N ASP A 486 34.09 -23.80 14.74
CA ASP A 486 34.39 -24.69 13.63
C ASP A 486 33.42 -25.83 13.38
N THR A 487 32.71 -26.26 14.42
CA THR A 487 31.82 -27.42 14.37
C THR A 487 30.43 -26.98 14.78
N PHE A 488 29.56 -26.86 13.79
CA PHE A 488 28.15 -26.61 14.01
C PHE A 488 27.45 -27.86 14.52
N ASP A 489 26.34 -27.64 15.21
CA ASP A 489 25.43 -28.70 15.62
C ASP A 489 24.83 -29.40 14.38
N SER A 490 25.11 -30.69 14.24
CA SER A 490 24.71 -31.51 13.08
C SER A 490 23.20 -31.70 12.96
N LYS A 491 22.43 -31.37 14.01
CA LYS A 491 20.96 -31.27 13.92
C LYS A 491 20.53 -30.18 12.92
N TYR A 492 21.28 -29.08 12.85
CA TYR A 492 20.92 -27.91 12.05
C TYR A 492 21.76 -27.80 10.78
N VAL A 493 23.06 -28.14 10.81
CA VAL A 493 23.93 -28.06 9.63
C VAL A 493 24.17 -29.43 9.01
N LEU A 494 23.63 -29.60 7.79
CA LEU A 494 23.66 -30.88 7.06
C LEU A 494 24.96 -31.07 6.28
N SER A 495 25.56 -30.00 5.78
CA SER A 495 26.82 -30.03 5.03
C SER A 495 27.49 -28.66 4.99
N CYS A 496 28.81 -28.66 4.86
CA CYS A 496 29.64 -27.47 4.69
C CYS A 496 30.34 -27.49 3.33
N ARG A 497 30.45 -26.33 2.68
CA ARG A 497 31.11 -26.20 1.37
C ARG A 497 31.82 -24.86 1.23
N VAL A 498 33.04 -24.88 0.70
CA VAL A 498 33.82 -23.70 0.32
C VAL A 498 34.30 -23.87 -1.10
N ARG A 499 34.12 -22.86 -1.95
CA ARG A 499 34.64 -22.85 -3.32
C ARG A 499 35.27 -21.52 -3.70
N THR A 500 36.19 -21.51 -4.64
CA THR A 500 36.71 -20.30 -5.28
C THR A 500 37.05 -20.48 -6.75
N GLY A 501 37.11 -19.39 -7.51
CA GLY A 501 37.67 -19.37 -8.88
C GLY A 501 39.16 -19.00 -8.87
N ARG A 502 39.93 -19.47 -9.86
CA ARG A 502 41.29 -19.00 -10.15
C ARG A 502 41.53 -18.91 -11.67
N SER A 503 42.25 -17.89 -12.11
CA SER A 503 42.69 -17.70 -13.50
C SER A 503 44.20 -17.70 -13.59
N ILE A 504 44.75 -18.23 -14.68
CA ILE A 504 46.20 -18.42 -14.90
C ILE A 504 46.73 -17.26 -15.73
N ARG A 505 47.74 -16.55 -15.21
CA ARG A 505 48.37 -15.39 -15.86
C ARG A 505 48.99 -15.78 -17.22
N GLY A 506 48.86 -14.85 -18.18
CA GLY A 506 49.40 -15.01 -19.53
C GLY A 506 48.52 -15.80 -20.49
N TYR A 507 47.26 -16.08 -20.13
CA TYR A 507 46.24 -16.63 -21.01
C TYR A 507 44.98 -15.76 -20.95
N SER A 508 44.31 -15.59 -22.09
CA SER A 508 43.02 -14.91 -22.13
C SER A 508 41.97 -15.64 -21.28
N LEU A 509 41.01 -14.91 -20.72
CA LEU A 509 39.90 -15.47 -19.93
C LEU A 509 38.88 -16.19 -20.85
N PRO A 510 38.02 -17.08 -20.31
CA PRO A 510 37.07 -17.89 -21.09
C PRO A 510 36.21 -17.18 -22.16
N PRO A 511 35.80 -15.90 -22.00
CA PRO A 511 35.05 -15.16 -23.03
C PRO A 511 35.84 -14.94 -24.31
N HIS A 512 37.16 -14.78 -24.21
CA HIS A 512 38.02 -14.36 -25.31
C HIS A 512 39.03 -15.42 -25.75
N CYS A 513 39.39 -16.37 -24.88
CA CYS A 513 40.44 -17.34 -25.17
C CYS A 513 40.23 -18.12 -26.47
N THR A 514 41.33 -18.41 -27.15
CA THR A 514 41.34 -19.29 -28.32
C THR A 514 41.18 -20.74 -27.90
N LYS A 515 40.86 -21.61 -28.86
CA LYS A 515 40.77 -23.06 -28.62
C LYS A 515 42.10 -23.63 -28.09
N GLU A 516 43.22 -23.08 -28.54
CA GLU A 516 44.58 -23.48 -28.15
C GLU A 516 44.95 -22.99 -26.74
N GLU A 517 44.66 -21.73 -26.40
CA GLU A 517 44.89 -21.20 -25.03
C GLU A 517 44.10 -22.02 -23.99
N ARG A 518 42.87 -22.38 -24.35
CA ARG A 518 41.92 -23.17 -23.55
C ARG A 518 42.46 -24.59 -23.30
N ALA A 519 43.01 -25.24 -24.33
CA ALA A 519 43.74 -26.51 -24.18
C ALA A 519 45.03 -26.36 -23.34
N ALA A 520 45.77 -25.26 -23.51
CA ALA A 520 46.97 -25.00 -22.71
C ALA A 520 46.65 -24.84 -21.23
N VAL A 521 45.55 -24.13 -20.89
CA VAL A 521 45.05 -24.02 -19.51
C VAL A 521 44.67 -25.39 -18.96
N GLU A 522 43.93 -26.20 -19.72
CA GLU A 522 43.59 -27.58 -19.30
C GLU A 522 44.85 -28.40 -19.01
N ALA A 523 45.84 -28.40 -19.92
CA ALA A 523 47.08 -29.14 -19.75
C ALA A 523 47.83 -28.70 -18.48
N ILE A 524 48.03 -27.39 -18.28
CA ILE A 524 48.73 -26.85 -17.10
C ILE A 524 48.01 -27.26 -15.81
N THR A 525 46.68 -27.10 -15.78
CA THR A 525 45.88 -27.43 -14.61
C THR A 525 45.88 -28.93 -14.35
N THR A 526 45.66 -29.77 -15.34
CA THR A 526 45.58 -31.23 -15.17
C THR A 526 46.92 -31.84 -14.79
N GLU A 527 48.02 -31.40 -15.41
CA GLU A 527 49.36 -31.85 -15.02
C GLU A 527 49.67 -31.49 -13.56
N ALA A 528 49.29 -30.29 -13.10
CA ALA A 528 49.46 -29.91 -11.70
C ALA A 528 48.57 -30.78 -10.77
N LEU A 529 47.31 -31.03 -11.16
CA LEU A 529 46.39 -31.86 -10.36
C LEU A 529 46.82 -33.33 -10.27
N MET A 530 47.47 -33.87 -11.31
CA MET A 530 48.01 -35.24 -11.30
C MET A 530 49.25 -35.40 -10.39
N GLU A 531 49.96 -34.32 -10.05
CA GLU A 531 51.09 -34.33 -9.09
C GLU A 531 50.62 -34.29 -7.62
N LEU A 532 49.31 -34.13 -7.35
CA LEU A 532 48.78 -34.14 -5.99
C LEU A 532 48.85 -35.55 -5.37
N THR A 533 49.27 -35.61 -4.11
CA THR A 533 49.48 -36.86 -3.35
C THR A 533 48.73 -36.87 -2.01
N GLY A 534 48.65 -38.04 -1.38
CA GLY A 534 47.95 -38.25 -0.11
C GLY A 534 46.44 -38.03 -0.26
N ASP A 535 45.82 -37.31 0.68
CA ASP A 535 44.38 -37.01 0.66
C ASP A 535 43.94 -36.17 -0.56
N PHE A 536 44.88 -35.60 -1.30
CA PHE A 536 44.62 -34.85 -2.53
C PHE A 536 44.91 -35.65 -3.80
N ALA A 537 45.27 -36.94 -3.73
CA ALA A 537 45.37 -37.76 -4.93
C ALA A 537 43.96 -37.97 -5.55
N GLY A 538 43.87 -37.86 -6.87
CA GLY A 538 42.58 -37.85 -7.56
C GLY A 538 42.67 -38.17 -9.04
N THR A 539 41.54 -38.03 -9.71
CA THR A 539 41.37 -38.41 -11.12
C THR A 539 40.72 -37.27 -11.88
N TYR A 540 41.22 -37.03 -13.10
CA TYR A 540 40.63 -36.07 -14.04
C TYR A 540 39.73 -36.77 -15.03
N TYR A 541 38.55 -36.19 -15.23
CA TYR A 541 37.51 -36.66 -16.15
C TYR A 541 37.28 -35.55 -17.17
N PRO A 542 37.85 -35.64 -18.39
CA PRO A 542 37.54 -34.71 -19.45
C PRO A 542 36.06 -34.86 -19.83
N LEU A 543 35.38 -33.74 -20.12
CA LEU A 543 34.02 -33.74 -20.65
C LEU A 543 34.00 -34.26 -22.09
N GLU A 544 35.07 -34.02 -22.85
CA GLU A 544 35.23 -34.54 -24.20
C GLU A 544 35.48 -36.06 -24.14
N GLY A 545 34.57 -36.84 -24.73
CA GLY A 545 34.62 -38.30 -24.72
C GLY A 545 34.18 -38.95 -23.40
N MET A 546 33.57 -38.21 -22.46
CA MET A 546 32.99 -38.76 -21.24
C MET A 546 31.89 -39.77 -21.56
N THR A 547 31.91 -40.94 -20.91
CA THR A 547 30.86 -41.96 -21.06
C THR A 547 29.62 -41.59 -20.23
N GLU A 548 28.45 -42.05 -20.66
CA GLU A 548 27.18 -41.82 -19.95
C GLU A 548 27.24 -42.31 -18.50
N GLU A 549 27.86 -43.47 -18.23
CA GLU A 549 28.02 -44.01 -16.87
C GLU A 549 28.83 -43.07 -15.95
N VAL A 550 29.93 -42.50 -16.47
CA VAL A 550 30.73 -41.54 -15.69
C VAL A 550 29.96 -40.24 -15.50
N GLN A 551 29.25 -39.79 -16.54
CA GLN A 551 28.44 -38.59 -16.50
C GLN A 551 27.32 -38.70 -15.44
N GLU A 552 26.55 -39.79 -15.45
CA GLU A 552 25.48 -40.06 -14.47
C GLU A 552 26.03 -40.09 -13.05
N LYS A 553 27.16 -40.77 -12.83
CA LYS A 553 27.81 -40.80 -11.51
C LYS A 553 28.22 -39.40 -11.03
N LEU A 554 28.78 -38.56 -11.91
CA LEU A 554 29.13 -37.18 -11.57
C LEU A 554 27.89 -36.31 -11.33
N ILE A 555 26.74 -36.61 -11.94
CA ILE A 555 25.46 -35.95 -11.66
C ILE A 555 24.95 -36.34 -10.27
N GLU A 556 24.94 -37.65 -9.96
CA GLU A 556 24.51 -38.18 -8.66
C GLU A 556 25.36 -37.65 -7.50
N ASP A 557 26.67 -37.49 -7.73
CA ASP A 557 27.59 -36.89 -6.77
C ASP A 557 27.45 -35.35 -6.67
N HIS A 558 26.64 -34.72 -7.53
CA HIS A 558 26.51 -33.27 -7.71
C HIS A 558 27.82 -32.55 -8.11
N PHE A 559 28.65 -33.22 -8.90
CA PHE A 559 29.97 -32.74 -9.35
C PHE A 559 29.99 -32.26 -10.79
N LEU A 560 29.07 -32.72 -11.64
CA LEU A 560 28.99 -32.31 -13.04
C LEU A 560 28.57 -30.84 -13.18
N PHE A 561 29.20 -30.11 -14.10
CA PHE A 561 28.71 -28.83 -14.58
C PHE A 561 28.25 -28.96 -16.04
N ASP A 562 27.16 -28.27 -16.37
CA ASP A 562 26.53 -28.38 -17.68
C ASP A 562 27.10 -27.41 -18.71
N LYS A 563 26.76 -27.67 -19.98
CA LYS A 563 27.01 -26.74 -21.09
C LYS A 563 26.40 -25.37 -20.76
N PRO A 564 27.15 -24.26 -20.95
CA PRO A 564 26.58 -22.94 -20.79
C PRO A 564 25.43 -22.68 -21.77
N VAL A 565 24.19 -22.70 -21.26
CA VAL A 565 22.96 -22.43 -22.03
C VAL A 565 22.31 -21.10 -21.65
N SER A 566 22.73 -20.49 -20.53
CA SER A 566 22.22 -19.19 -20.10
C SER A 566 22.49 -18.11 -21.15
N PRO A 567 21.52 -17.22 -21.44
CA PRO A 567 21.71 -16.06 -22.31
C PRO A 567 22.92 -15.19 -21.92
N LEU A 568 23.25 -15.11 -20.63
CA LEU A 568 24.40 -14.34 -20.14
C LEU A 568 25.73 -14.98 -20.56
N LEU A 569 25.86 -16.30 -20.38
CA LEU A 569 27.08 -17.06 -20.69
C LEU A 569 27.25 -17.29 -22.21
N THR A 570 26.14 -17.39 -22.93
CA THR A 570 26.18 -17.51 -24.39
C THR A 570 26.53 -16.18 -25.05
N ALA A 571 25.97 -15.06 -24.57
CA ALA A 571 26.31 -13.72 -25.04
C ALA A 571 27.77 -13.33 -24.72
N SER A 572 28.35 -13.82 -23.62
CA SER A 572 29.77 -13.66 -23.29
C SER A 572 30.70 -14.62 -24.05
N ARG A 573 30.17 -15.48 -24.94
CA ARG A 573 30.95 -16.45 -25.75
C ARG A 573 31.69 -17.53 -24.95
N MET A 574 31.36 -17.75 -23.66
CA MET A 574 32.00 -18.80 -22.85
C MET A 574 31.70 -20.21 -23.36
N HIS A 575 30.57 -20.41 -24.05
CA HIS A 575 30.14 -21.69 -24.62
C HIS A 575 30.93 -22.16 -25.87
N ARG A 576 31.87 -21.36 -26.39
CA ARG A 576 32.61 -21.69 -27.63
C ARG A 576 33.36 -23.03 -27.51
N ASP A 577 33.47 -23.74 -28.62
CA ASP A 577 34.22 -25.01 -28.71
C ASP A 577 33.79 -26.10 -27.71
N TRP A 578 32.60 -26.01 -27.12
CA TRP A 578 32.15 -26.99 -26.12
C TRP A 578 32.04 -28.42 -26.69
N PRO A 579 32.49 -29.47 -25.97
CA PRO A 579 33.05 -29.49 -24.61
C PRO A 579 34.59 -29.44 -24.55
N HIS A 580 35.28 -29.15 -25.66
CA HIS A 580 36.73 -29.27 -25.81
C HIS A 580 37.50 -28.62 -24.64
N ALA A 581 38.50 -29.29 -24.11
CA ALA A 581 39.36 -28.82 -23.02
C ALA A 581 38.63 -28.40 -21.72
N ARG A 582 37.53 -29.08 -21.38
CA ARG A 582 36.82 -28.96 -20.09
C ARG A 582 36.86 -30.28 -19.39
N GLY A 583 36.85 -30.24 -18.06
CA GLY A 583 36.70 -31.44 -17.28
C GLY A 583 36.62 -31.18 -15.80
N ILE A 584 36.50 -32.27 -15.07
CA ILE A 584 36.33 -32.29 -13.62
C ILE A 584 37.43 -33.15 -13.04
N TRP A 585 38.11 -32.62 -12.04
CA TRP A 585 39.01 -33.41 -11.21
C TRP A 585 38.40 -33.54 -9.81
N HIS A 586 38.50 -34.71 -9.20
CA HIS A 586 38.21 -34.86 -7.78
C HIS A 586 39.14 -35.87 -7.10
N ASN A 587 39.37 -35.69 -5.80
CA ASN A 587 40.14 -36.64 -5.00
C ASN A 587 39.35 -37.93 -4.72
N ALA A 588 40.03 -38.97 -4.25
CA ALA A 588 39.41 -40.28 -3.96
C ALA A 588 38.26 -40.17 -2.93
N ASN A 589 38.38 -39.26 -1.96
CA ASN A 589 37.38 -39.04 -0.91
C ASN A 589 36.20 -38.16 -1.35
N LYS A 590 36.17 -37.68 -2.61
CA LYS A 590 35.09 -36.84 -3.16
C LYS A 590 34.80 -35.58 -2.33
N ASN A 591 35.81 -35.06 -1.63
CA ASN A 591 35.69 -33.94 -0.70
C ASN A 591 36.58 -32.75 -1.06
N PHE A 592 37.37 -32.87 -2.14
CA PHE A 592 38.12 -31.81 -2.79
C PHE A 592 38.06 -31.98 -4.32
N LEU A 593 37.63 -30.94 -5.04
CA LEU A 593 37.30 -30.98 -6.47
C LEU A 593 37.79 -29.73 -7.20
N VAL A 594 38.08 -29.87 -8.49
CA VAL A 594 38.45 -28.77 -9.38
C VAL A 594 37.70 -28.89 -10.70
N TRP A 595 36.90 -27.88 -11.06
CA TRP A 595 36.39 -27.74 -12.42
C TRP A 595 37.38 -26.96 -13.27
N VAL A 596 37.58 -27.39 -14.51
CA VAL A 596 38.54 -26.82 -15.45
C VAL A 596 37.79 -26.18 -16.61
N ASN A 597 38.09 -24.91 -16.91
CA ASN A 597 37.60 -24.14 -18.05
C ASN A 597 36.06 -23.97 -18.14
N GLU A 598 35.40 -23.77 -17.00
CA GLU A 598 33.96 -23.46 -16.91
C GLU A 598 33.72 -21.94 -17.12
N GLU A 599 33.41 -21.17 -16.08
CA GLU A 599 33.27 -19.71 -16.11
C GLU A 599 34.61 -18.99 -15.93
N ASP A 600 35.52 -19.63 -15.20
CA ASP A 600 36.91 -19.25 -14.96
C ASP A 600 37.83 -20.42 -15.38
N HIS A 601 39.16 -20.23 -15.40
CA HIS A 601 40.08 -21.33 -15.74
C HIS A 601 39.96 -22.50 -14.77
N MET A 602 39.78 -22.18 -13.48
CA MET A 602 39.63 -23.18 -12.42
C MET A 602 38.54 -22.78 -11.44
N ARG A 603 37.76 -23.76 -10.97
CA ARG A 603 36.92 -23.63 -9.78
C ARG A 603 37.28 -24.70 -8.76
N VAL A 604 37.94 -24.30 -7.68
CA VAL A 604 38.41 -25.19 -6.61
C VAL A 604 37.35 -25.28 -5.51
N ILE A 605 36.99 -26.49 -5.10
CA ILE A 605 35.89 -26.77 -4.17
C ILE A 605 36.37 -27.73 -3.08
N SER A 606 36.01 -27.45 -1.83
CA SER A 606 36.11 -28.36 -0.70
C SER A 606 34.73 -28.48 -0.05
N MET A 607 34.30 -29.70 0.26
CA MET A 607 32.99 -29.93 0.86
C MET A 607 32.96 -31.20 1.70
N GLU A 608 32.07 -31.25 2.69
CA GLU A 608 31.75 -32.49 3.43
C GLU A 608 30.36 -32.42 4.05
N THR A 609 29.80 -33.59 4.33
CA THR A 609 28.59 -33.73 5.15
C THR A 609 28.88 -33.41 6.62
N GLY A 610 27.89 -32.85 7.31
CA GLY A 610 28.00 -32.40 8.70
C GLY A 610 28.48 -30.96 8.85
N GLY A 611 28.67 -30.54 10.10
CA GLY A 611 28.90 -29.14 10.50
C GLY A 611 30.35 -28.70 10.65
N ASN A 612 31.36 -29.46 10.22
CA ASN A 612 32.76 -29.13 10.47
C ASN A 612 33.36 -28.22 9.38
N MET A 613 33.02 -26.92 9.46
CA MET A 613 33.49 -25.90 8.52
C MET A 613 35.00 -25.69 8.58
N ARG A 614 35.65 -25.84 9.75
CA ARG A 614 37.12 -25.69 9.82
C ARG A 614 37.82 -26.76 9.01
N ARG A 615 37.42 -28.02 9.11
CA ARG A 615 38.05 -29.10 8.35
C ARG A 615 37.85 -28.91 6.85
N VAL A 616 36.67 -28.44 6.42
CA VAL A 616 36.43 -28.05 5.02
C VAL A 616 37.36 -26.93 4.59
N PHE A 617 37.46 -25.87 5.39
CA PHE A 617 38.28 -24.70 5.08
C PHE A 617 39.78 -25.00 5.14
N GLU A 618 40.22 -25.87 6.06
CA GLU A 618 41.59 -26.33 6.16
C GLU A 618 41.99 -27.15 4.94
N ARG A 619 41.16 -28.12 4.54
CA ARG A 619 41.35 -28.88 3.30
C ARG A 619 41.35 -27.98 2.08
N PHE A 620 40.47 -26.97 2.05
CA PHE A 620 40.42 -25.97 0.99
C PHE A 620 41.73 -25.18 0.89
N CYS A 621 42.20 -24.57 1.99
CA CYS A 621 43.43 -23.76 2.00
C CYS A 621 44.67 -24.60 1.64
N ASN A 622 44.78 -25.80 2.24
CA ASN A 622 45.90 -26.70 1.98
C ASN A 622 45.92 -27.20 0.53
N GLY A 623 44.75 -27.60 0.00
CA GLY A 623 44.61 -28.07 -1.36
C GLY A 623 44.88 -26.97 -2.38
N LEU A 624 44.29 -25.79 -2.17
CA LEU A 624 44.49 -24.63 -3.05
C LEU A 624 45.95 -24.21 -3.10
N LYS A 625 46.63 -24.15 -1.95
CA LYS A 625 48.07 -23.84 -1.88
C LYS A 625 48.92 -24.86 -2.64
N LYS A 626 48.65 -26.16 -2.47
CA LYS A 626 49.35 -27.22 -3.22
C LYS A 626 49.17 -27.07 -4.73
N VAL A 627 47.95 -26.79 -5.19
CA VAL A 627 47.67 -26.55 -6.62
C VAL A 627 48.42 -25.32 -7.12
N GLU A 628 48.41 -24.22 -6.35
CA GLU A 628 49.15 -23.00 -6.71
C GLU A 628 50.67 -23.24 -6.79
N ASP A 629 51.25 -23.93 -5.81
CA ASP A 629 52.68 -24.24 -5.77
C ASP A 629 53.11 -25.13 -6.96
N LEU A 630 52.25 -26.07 -7.39
CA LEU A 630 52.49 -26.93 -8.55
C LEU A 630 52.38 -26.17 -9.88
N ILE A 631 51.44 -25.23 -9.99
CA ILE A 631 51.33 -24.32 -11.14
C ILE A 631 52.57 -23.40 -11.21
N LYS A 632 53.04 -22.89 -10.06
CA LYS A 632 54.29 -22.10 -9.96
C LYS A 632 55.52 -22.87 -10.38
N LYS A 633 55.63 -24.14 -9.98
CA LYS A 633 56.73 -25.04 -10.40
C LYS A 633 56.80 -25.21 -11.92
N LYS A 634 55.68 -25.03 -12.63
CA LYS A 634 55.59 -25.06 -14.11
C LYS A 634 55.81 -23.68 -14.76
N GLY A 635 56.28 -22.69 -14.01
CA GLY A 635 56.57 -21.34 -14.53
C GLY A 635 55.32 -20.51 -14.84
N LYS A 636 54.19 -20.82 -14.19
CA LYS A 636 52.92 -20.10 -14.33
C LYS A 636 52.47 -19.59 -12.96
N GLU A 637 51.57 -18.62 -12.94
CA GLU A 637 51.01 -18.09 -11.70
C GLU A 637 49.54 -17.73 -11.87
N PHE A 638 48.83 -17.50 -10.78
CA PHE A 638 47.47 -16.98 -10.86
C PHE A 638 47.46 -15.48 -11.14
N MET A 639 46.45 -15.03 -11.88
CA MET A 639 46.17 -13.61 -12.04
C MET A 639 45.79 -13.02 -10.68
N TRP A 640 46.60 -12.06 -10.22
CA TRP A 640 46.43 -11.42 -8.92
C TRP A 640 47.02 -10.01 -8.94
N ASN A 641 46.34 -9.06 -8.30
CA ASN A 641 46.91 -7.74 -8.02
C ASN A 641 46.41 -7.19 -6.67
N GLU A 642 47.05 -6.11 -6.21
CA GLU A 642 46.81 -5.56 -4.86
C GLU A 642 45.42 -4.94 -4.70
N HIS A 643 44.79 -4.46 -5.79
CA HIS A 643 43.47 -3.83 -5.79
C HIS A 643 42.35 -4.87 -5.89
N LEU A 644 42.41 -5.77 -6.87
CA LEU A 644 41.34 -6.71 -7.19
C LEU A 644 41.50 -8.08 -6.54
N GLY A 645 42.61 -8.34 -5.84
CA GLY A 645 42.93 -9.68 -5.36
C GLY A 645 43.10 -10.64 -6.54
N TYR A 646 42.53 -11.85 -6.43
CA TYR A 646 42.54 -12.78 -7.56
C TYR A 646 41.59 -12.31 -8.66
N VAL A 647 42.12 -12.20 -9.88
CA VAL A 647 41.38 -11.72 -11.05
C VAL A 647 40.63 -12.88 -11.70
N LEU A 648 39.35 -12.65 -11.97
CA LEU A 648 38.41 -13.64 -12.51
C LEU A 648 37.57 -13.01 -13.62
N THR A 649 36.85 -13.85 -14.36
CA THR A 649 36.14 -13.43 -15.56
C THR A 649 35.03 -12.43 -15.30
N CYS A 650 34.22 -12.70 -14.27
CA CYS A 650 33.11 -11.83 -13.90
C CYS A 650 33.54 -10.90 -12.75
N PRO A 651 33.31 -9.58 -12.85
CA PRO A 651 33.59 -8.64 -11.77
C PRO A 651 33.00 -9.04 -10.42
N SER A 652 31.87 -9.76 -10.38
CA SER A 652 31.26 -10.22 -9.12
C SER A 652 32.08 -11.28 -8.38
N ASN A 653 33.03 -11.94 -9.06
CA ASN A 653 33.85 -13.00 -8.47
C ASN A 653 35.24 -12.50 -8.04
N LEU A 654 35.61 -11.25 -8.29
CA LEU A 654 36.92 -10.71 -7.91
C LEU A 654 37.22 -10.81 -6.40
N GLY A 655 38.49 -10.61 -6.05
CA GLY A 655 38.98 -10.63 -4.67
C GLY A 655 39.34 -12.04 -4.25
N THR A 656 38.52 -12.59 -3.37
CA THR A 656 38.69 -13.97 -2.90
C THR A 656 38.22 -15.00 -3.91
N GLY A 657 37.23 -14.65 -4.74
CA GLY A 657 36.38 -15.60 -5.49
C GLY A 657 35.56 -16.54 -4.61
N LEU A 658 35.60 -16.37 -3.29
CA LEU A 658 35.20 -17.40 -2.34
C LEU A 658 33.70 -17.38 -2.06
N ARG A 659 33.07 -18.55 -2.21
CA ARG A 659 31.74 -18.82 -1.66
C ARG A 659 31.84 -19.93 -0.63
N GLY A 660 31.81 -19.56 0.65
CA GLY A 660 31.69 -20.44 1.79
C GLY A 660 30.23 -20.48 2.25
N GLY A 661 29.71 -21.67 2.55
CA GLY A 661 28.33 -21.82 2.96
C GLY A 661 27.99 -23.18 3.56
N VAL A 662 26.78 -23.26 4.10
CA VAL A 662 26.24 -24.45 4.76
C VAL A 662 24.81 -24.71 4.29
N HIS A 663 24.40 -25.98 4.31
CA HIS A 663 22.99 -26.33 4.32
C HIS A 663 22.47 -26.26 5.76
N LEU A 664 21.73 -25.21 6.09
CA LEU A 664 21.21 -24.90 7.43
C LEU A 664 19.71 -25.15 7.49
N LYS A 665 19.27 -25.95 8.47
CA LYS A 665 17.87 -26.22 8.79
C LYS A 665 17.42 -25.34 9.95
N VAL A 666 16.50 -24.40 9.69
CA VAL A 666 15.97 -23.43 10.65
C VAL A 666 14.46 -23.19 10.43
N PRO A 667 13.62 -24.22 10.67
CA PRO A 667 12.19 -24.19 10.34
C PRO A 667 11.39 -23.14 11.12
N LEU A 668 11.80 -22.74 12.32
CA LEU A 668 11.11 -21.72 13.11
C LEU A 668 11.61 -20.32 12.79
N LEU A 669 12.93 -20.10 12.83
CA LEU A 669 13.52 -18.80 12.55
C LEU A 669 13.20 -18.32 11.13
N SER A 670 13.07 -19.24 10.17
CA SER A 670 12.68 -18.87 8.80
C SER A 670 11.23 -18.37 8.66
N GLN A 671 10.39 -18.53 9.68
CA GLN A 671 9.04 -17.95 9.75
C GLN A 671 9.01 -16.59 10.43
N GLU A 672 10.08 -16.18 11.11
CA GLU A 672 10.16 -14.87 11.75
C GLU A 672 10.22 -13.76 10.70
N GLN A 673 9.44 -12.70 10.89
CA GLN A 673 9.37 -11.57 9.95
C GLN A 673 10.74 -10.91 9.71
N CYS A 674 11.64 -10.98 10.70
CA CYS A 674 12.97 -10.41 10.62
C CYS A 674 13.99 -11.25 9.84
N PHE A 675 13.68 -12.47 9.38
CA PHE A 675 14.68 -13.41 8.85
C PHE A 675 15.45 -12.89 7.63
N GLU A 676 14.77 -12.27 6.66
CA GLU A 676 15.44 -11.70 5.48
C GLU A 676 16.34 -10.51 5.86
N ARG A 677 15.86 -9.65 6.76
CA ARG A 677 16.62 -8.51 7.27
C ARG A 677 17.86 -8.98 8.04
N LEU A 678 17.71 -10.03 8.83
CA LEU A 678 18.79 -10.67 9.57
C LEU A 678 19.89 -11.15 8.64
N LEU A 679 19.55 -11.85 7.55
CA LEU A 679 20.54 -12.29 6.55
C LEU A 679 21.26 -11.10 5.89
N LYS A 680 20.52 -10.06 5.51
CA LYS A 680 21.08 -8.85 4.88
C LYS A 680 22.07 -8.14 5.81
N VAL A 681 21.70 -7.94 7.09
CA VAL A 681 22.57 -7.30 8.09
C VAL A 681 23.81 -8.14 8.38
N MET A 682 23.68 -9.46 8.41
CA MET A 682 24.81 -10.38 8.59
C MET A 682 25.68 -10.55 7.33
N ARG A 683 25.35 -9.88 6.21
CA ARG A 683 26.04 -10.04 4.91
C ARG A 683 26.04 -11.49 4.41
N LEU A 684 24.94 -12.19 4.68
CA LEU A 684 24.66 -13.55 4.21
C LEU A 684 23.56 -13.54 3.13
N GLN A 685 23.52 -14.60 2.35
CA GLN A 685 22.48 -14.85 1.36
C GLN A 685 21.96 -16.29 1.50
N LYS A 686 20.67 -16.49 1.20
CA LYS A 686 20.03 -17.82 1.18
C LYS A 686 19.68 -18.28 -0.24
N ARG A 687 19.69 -19.59 -0.47
CA ARG A 687 19.14 -20.27 -1.66
C ARG A 687 18.43 -21.56 -1.24
N GLY A 688 17.61 -22.14 -2.12
CA GLY A 688 17.11 -23.51 -1.92
C GLY A 688 18.22 -24.55 -2.00
N THR A 689 17.87 -25.78 -1.67
CA THR A 689 18.83 -26.90 -1.51
C THR A 689 19.44 -27.40 -2.83
N GLY A 690 18.85 -27.06 -3.98
CA GLY A 690 19.37 -27.40 -5.31
C GLY A 690 20.16 -26.27 -5.98
N GLY A 691 20.39 -25.14 -5.30
CA GLY A 691 21.12 -24.00 -5.84
C GLY A 691 20.23 -22.80 -6.20
N VAL A 692 20.68 -22.00 -7.17
CA VAL A 692 19.98 -20.77 -7.62
C VAL A 692 18.58 -21.15 -8.11
N ASP A 693 17.57 -20.39 -7.67
CA ASP A 693 16.15 -20.53 -8.05
C ASP A 693 15.45 -21.84 -7.65
N THR A 694 16.00 -22.59 -6.68
CA THR A 694 15.33 -23.75 -6.09
C THR A 694 14.59 -23.39 -4.80
N ALA A 695 13.47 -24.08 -4.51
CA ALA A 695 12.73 -23.91 -3.26
C ALA A 695 13.49 -24.55 -2.08
N SER A 696 13.27 -24.05 -0.86
CA SER A 696 13.72 -24.71 0.36
C SER A 696 12.86 -25.94 0.65
N THR A 697 13.48 -27.02 1.14
CA THR A 697 12.78 -28.21 1.63
C THR A 697 12.81 -28.22 3.15
N ASP A 698 11.64 -28.27 3.81
CA ASP A 698 11.49 -28.39 5.27
C ASP A 698 12.32 -27.38 6.09
N GLY A 699 12.32 -26.10 5.69
CA GLY A 699 13.06 -25.03 6.38
C GLY A 699 14.59 -25.11 6.22
N THR A 700 15.08 -25.83 5.20
CA THR A 700 16.51 -25.97 4.91
C THR A 700 16.95 -25.04 3.79
N PHE A 701 18.04 -24.29 4.02
CA PHE A 701 18.57 -23.28 3.11
C PHE A 701 20.09 -23.43 2.89
N ASP A 702 20.57 -23.16 1.67
CA ASP A 702 21.99 -22.89 1.40
C ASP A 702 22.32 -21.46 1.83
N ILE A 703 22.92 -21.33 3.02
CA ILE A 703 23.37 -20.07 3.59
C ILE A 703 24.83 -19.87 3.25
N SER A 704 25.17 -18.75 2.60
CA SER A 704 26.55 -18.44 2.21
C SER A 704 26.89 -16.96 2.36
N ASN A 705 28.18 -16.63 2.36
CA ASN A 705 28.63 -15.24 2.36
C ASN A 705 28.15 -14.49 1.09
N ALA A 706 27.78 -13.22 1.25
CA ALA A 706 27.43 -12.34 0.13
C ALA A 706 28.67 -11.68 -0.51
N ASP A 707 29.67 -11.35 0.29
CA ASP A 707 30.86 -10.60 -0.14
C ASP A 707 31.91 -11.47 -0.83
N ARG A 708 32.66 -10.88 -1.77
CA ARG A 708 33.79 -11.52 -2.47
C ARG A 708 35.05 -10.67 -2.45
N LEU A 709 34.91 -9.35 -2.58
CA LEU A 709 35.98 -8.36 -2.64
C LEU A 709 36.04 -7.52 -1.34
N GLY A 710 37.18 -6.88 -1.08
CA GLY A 710 37.43 -6.06 0.13
C GLY A 710 37.60 -6.80 1.48
N THR A 711 37.29 -8.09 1.56
CA THR A 711 37.44 -8.90 2.78
C THR A 711 38.19 -10.20 2.47
N SER A 712 39.02 -10.69 3.39
CA SER A 712 39.76 -11.94 3.20
C SER A 712 38.91 -13.20 3.24
N GLU A 713 39.45 -14.29 2.68
CA GLU A 713 38.83 -15.63 2.69
C GLU A 713 38.46 -16.07 4.10
N LEU A 714 39.39 -15.91 5.04
CA LEU A 714 39.17 -16.17 6.47
C LEU A 714 37.98 -15.38 7.01
N ASN A 715 37.91 -14.06 6.76
CA ASN A 715 36.85 -13.22 7.30
C ASN A 715 35.48 -13.56 6.70
N GLN A 716 35.42 -13.94 5.42
CA GLN A 716 34.19 -14.37 4.76
C GLN A 716 33.69 -15.70 5.33
N VAL A 717 34.57 -16.68 5.54
CA VAL A 717 34.19 -17.94 6.19
C VAL A 717 33.83 -17.71 7.66
N GLN A 718 34.55 -16.83 8.36
CA GLN A 718 34.22 -16.44 9.74
C GLN A 718 32.84 -15.78 9.84
N CYS A 719 32.47 -14.94 8.88
CA CYS A 719 31.14 -14.32 8.79
C CYS A 719 30.04 -15.39 8.70
N VAL A 720 30.22 -16.40 7.84
CA VAL A 720 29.30 -17.55 7.75
C VAL A 720 29.25 -18.30 9.08
N VAL A 721 30.39 -18.59 9.70
CA VAL A 721 30.44 -19.30 10.99
C VAL A 721 29.72 -18.54 12.09
N SER A 722 29.97 -17.24 12.21
CA SER A 722 29.34 -16.40 13.23
C SER A 722 27.83 -16.28 13.00
N GLY A 723 27.39 -16.01 11.77
CA GLY A 723 25.97 -15.85 11.45
C GLY A 723 25.18 -17.16 11.58
N VAL A 724 25.75 -18.29 11.14
CA VAL A 724 25.12 -19.61 11.31
C VAL A 724 24.99 -19.99 12.79
N ASN A 725 26.00 -19.74 13.62
CA ASN A 725 25.90 -19.98 15.06
C ASN A 725 24.81 -19.13 15.71
N LEU A 726 24.71 -17.85 15.34
CA LEU A 726 23.65 -16.96 15.83
C LEU A 726 22.26 -17.48 15.43
N MET A 727 22.08 -17.88 14.17
CA MET A 727 20.82 -18.44 13.68
C MET A 727 20.45 -19.76 14.39
N ILE A 728 21.43 -20.64 14.65
CA ILE A 728 21.20 -21.87 15.44
C ILE A 728 20.80 -21.52 16.88
N GLN A 729 21.41 -20.50 17.49
CA GLN A 729 21.04 -20.05 18.83
C GLN A 729 19.61 -19.51 18.87
N MET A 730 19.22 -18.71 17.89
CA MET A 730 17.86 -18.21 17.74
C MET A 730 16.86 -19.34 17.53
N GLU A 731 17.14 -20.28 16.61
CA GLU A 731 16.31 -21.47 16.37
C GLU A 731 16.10 -22.27 17.66
N LYS A 732 17.17 -22.50 18.43
CA LYS A 732 17.09 -23.21 19.73
C LYS A 732 16.21 -22.50 20.76
N LEU A 733 16.15 -21.17 20.74
CA LEU A 733 15.26 -20.40 21.62
C LEU A 733 13.81 -20.50 21.15
N LEU A 734 13.57 -20.40 19.85
CA LEU A 734 12.23 -20.54 19.27
C LEU A 734 11.68 -21.96 19.50
N GLU A 735 12.51 -23.00 19.39
CA GLU A 735 12.14 -24.38 19.74
C GLU A 735 11.69 -24.53 21.21
N GLN A 736 12.13 -23.62 22.09
CA GLN A 736 11.73 -23.54 23.51
C GLN A 736 10.59 -22.55 23.77
N GLY A 737 10.05 -21.88 22.73
CA GLY A 737 9.04 -20.83 22.86
C GLY A 737 9.57 -19.53 23.49
N LYS A 738 10.87 -19.26 23.42
CA LYS A 738 11.51 -18.05 23.98
C LYS A 738 11.74 -17.00 22.89
N SER A 739 11.64 -15.71 23.26
CA SER A 739 11.95 -14.58 22.36
C SER A 739 13.42 -14.55 21.96
N ILE A 740 13.67 -14.10 20.73
CA ILE A 740 15.00 -13.90 20.14
C ILE A 740 15.43 -12.42 20.10
N ASP A 741 14.62 -11.49 20.61
CA ASP A 741 14.81 -10.04 20.46
C ASP A 741 16.19 -9.56 20.93
N ASN A 742 16.70 -10.12 22.02
CA ASN A 742 18.00 -9.77 22.58
C ASN A 742 19.19 -10.24 21.74
N LEU A 743 18.95 -11.12 20.76
CA LEU A 743 19.96 -11.64 19.83
C LEU A 743 19.92 -10.94 18.46
N LEU A 744 18.85 -10.22 18.15
CA LEU A 744 18.73 -9.51 16.88
C LEU A 744 19.73 -8.35 16.83
N PRO A 745 20.49 -8.17 15.73
CA PRO A 745 21.26 -6.96 15.49
C PRO A 745 20.36 -5.71 15.63
N LYS A 746 20.90 -4.57 16.07
CA LYS A 746 20.09 -3.34 16.26
C LYS A 746 19.44 -2.87 14.96
N GLU A 747 20.09 -3.12 13.83
CA GLU A 747 19.60 -2.85 12.48
C GLU A 747 18.49 -3.81 12.05
N CYS A 748 18.34 -4.93 12.76
CA CYS A 748 17.20 -5.84 12.65
C CYS A 748 16.05 -5.45 13.58
N ASN A 749 16.20 -4.42 14.43
CA ASN A 749 15.12 -3.97 15.28
C ASN A 749 13.95 -3.51 14.41
N ILE A 750 12.80 -4.10 14.74
CA ILE A 750 11.49 -3.82 14.17
C ILE A 750 11.10 -2.39 14.57
N PHE A 751 10.36 -1.70 13.71
CA PHE A 751 9.69 -0.45 14.05
C PHE A 751 8.91 -0.66 15.35
N LYS A 752 9.35 -0.06 16.46
CA LYS A 752 8.57 -0.04 17.70
C LYS A 752 7.70 1.21 17.69
N PRO A 753 6.37 1.07 17.71
CA PRO A 753 5.48 2.21 17.89
C PRO A 753 5.88 3.00 19.15
N ALA A 754 5.89 4.32 19.05
CA ALA A 754 6.06 5.19 20.20
C ALA A 754 4.87 5.02 21.15
N GLU A 755 5.14 5.07 22.46
CA GLU A 755 4.06 5.20 23.44
C GLU A 755 3.40 6.58 23.27
N THR A 756 2.08 6.57 23.15
CA THR A 756 1.31 7.80 22.99
C THR A 756 1.13 8.50 24.32
N LYS A 757 1.29 9.84 24.35
CA LYS A 757 1.04 10.65 25.55
C LYS A 757 -0.35 11.28 25.54
N MET A 758 -0.88 11.50 24.35
CA MET A 758 -2.20 12.07 24.13
C MET A 758 -3.31 11.02 24.18
N ASP A 759 -4.52 11.48 24.45
CA ASP A 759 -5.71 10.65 24.50
C ASP A 759 -6.22 10.30 23.09
N ASN A 760 -6.74 9.09 22.91
CA ASN A 760 -7.31 8.61 21.67
C ASN A 760 -8.84 8.83 21.59
N PHE A 761 -9.48 9.32 22.65
CA PHE A 761 -10.91 9.64 22.67
C PHE A 761 -11.26 10.69 21.60
N PRO A 762 -12.32 10.49 20.80
CA PRO A 762 -12.75 11.45 19.79
C PRO A 762 -13.28 12.74 20.43
N ASP A 763 -13.12 13.86 19.74
CA ASP A 763 -13.87 15.07 20.06
C ASP A 763 -15.23 15.03 19.36
N LEU A 764 -16.30 14.98 20.16
CA LEU A 764 -17.69 14.93 19.69
C LEU A 764 -18.50 16.18 20.10
N THR A 765 -17.83 17.26 20.50
CA THR A 765 -18.50 18.46 21.04
C THR A 765 -19.41 19.18 20.03
N GLN A 766 -19.17 19.00 18.74
CA GLN A 766 -19.99 19.56 17.65
C GLN A 766 -20.90 18.51 17.00
N HIS A 767 -21.05 17.33 17.61
CA HIS A 767 -21.73 16.20 17.00
C HIS A 767 -23.15 16.00 17.53
N ASN A 768 -24.07 15.77 16.60
CA ASN A 768 -25.50 15.56 16.85
C ASN A 768 -25.96 14.21 16.29
N ASN A 769 -25.59 13.12 16.96
CA ASN A 769 -25.97 11.74 16.61
C ASN A 769 -26.07 10.85 17.86
N TYR A 770 -26.64 9.64 17.75
CA TYR A 770 -26.82 8.76 18.92
C TYR A 770 -25.49 8.33 19.54
N LEU A 771 -24.46 8.06 18.72
CA LEU A 771 -23.11 7.77 19.20
C LEU A 771 -22.60 8.89 20.13
N SER A 772 -22.70 10.16 19.73
CA SER A 772 -22.18 11.29 20.52
C SER A 772 -22.93 11.50 21.83
N GLN A 773 -24.20 11.08 21.92
CA GLN A 773 -24.96 11.11 23.16
C GLN A 773 -24.62 9.97 24.12
N CYS A 774 -24.22 8.81 23.59
CA CYS A 774 -24.01 7.60 24.38
C CYS A 774 -22.54 7.32 24.71
N LEU A 775 -21.59 7.75 23.87
CA LEU A 775 -20.18 7.48 24.08
C LEU A 775 -19.60 8.38 25.17
N THR A 776 -19.21 7.76 26.29
CA THR A 776 -18.43 8.41 27.34
C THR A 776 -16.97 8.00 27.28
N LYS A 777 -16.10 8.78 27.91
CA LYS A 777 -14.68 8.44 28.03
C LYS A 777 -14.46 7.09 28.72
N GLU A 778 -15.22 6.83 29.78
CA GLU A 778 -15.17 5.56 30.51
C GLU A 778 -15.55 4.35 29.63
N ILE A 779 -16.63 4.47 28.84
CA ILE A 779 -17.03 3.42 27.88
C ILE A 779 -15.93 3.21 26.84
N TYR A 780 -15.35 4.30 26.32
CA TYR A 780 -14.29 4.21 25.32
C TYR A 780 -13.04 3.51 25.87
N ASP A 781 -12.53 3.94 27.03
CA ASP A 781 -11.32 3.36 27.63
C ASP A 781 -11.48 1.86 27.93
N LYS A 782 -12.70 1.45 28.28
CA LYS A 782 -13.03 0.03 28.48
C LYS A 782 -12.97 -0.78 27.19
N LEU A 783 -13.36 -0.20 26.07
CA LEU A 783 -13.63 -0.93 24.82
C LEU A 783 -12.55 -0.73 23.72
N CYS A 784 -11.77 0.35 23.75
CA CYS A 784 -10.90 0.76 22.64
C CYS A 784 -9.76 -0.22 22.35
N GLY A 785 -9.34 -1.03 23.33
CA GLY A 785 -8.33 -2.07 23.17
C GLY A 785 -8.87 -3.42 22.71
N LEU A 786 -10.19 -3.58 22.56
CA LEU A 786 -10.82 -4.84 22.18
C LEU A 786 -10.91 -5.00 20.65
N THR A 787 -10.89 -6.25 20.19
CA THR A 787 -11.02 -6.60 18.77
C THR A 787 -11.79 -7.90 18.64
N THR A 788 -12.73 -7.97 17.69
CA THR A 788 -13.48 -9.20 17.39
C THR A 788 -12.56 -10.27 16.81
N LYS A 789 -13.03 -11.53 16.78
CA LYS A 789 -12.27 -12.64 16.16
C LYS A 789 -11.98 -12.39 14.69
N ALA A 790 -12.83 -11.62 14.01
CA ALA A 790 -12.68 -11.27 12.61
C ALA A 790 -11.83 -9.99 12.38
N GLY A 791 -11.28 -9.41 13.45
CA GLY A 791 -10.37 -8.28 13.39
C GLY A 791 -11.04 -6.90 13.43
N VAL A 792 -12.32 -6.79 13.81
CA VAL A 792 -13.05 -5.51 13.86
C VAL A 792 -12.80 -4.82 15.20
N THR A 793 -12.46 -3.53 15.15
CA THR A 793 -12.19 -2.68 16.32
C THR A 793 -13.33 -1.72 16.59
N LEU A 794 -13.42 -1.20 17.82
CA LEU A 794 -14.39 -0.16 18.17
C LEU A 794 -14.27 1.07 17.25
N ASP A 795 -13.04 1.52 16.99
CA ASP A 795 -12.76 2.66 16.11
C ASP A 795 -13.33 2.45 14.70
N THR A 796 -13.30 1.22 14.19
CA THR A 796 -13.91 0.89 12.88
C THR A 796 -15.43 1.06 12.92
N CYS A 797 -16.08 0.66 14.02
CA CYS A 797 -17.53 0.76 14.18
C CYS A 797 -18.03 2.21 14.30
N MET A 798 -17.25 3.08 14.94
CA MET A 798 -17.64 4.47 15.24
C MET A 798 -17.14 5.51 14.25
N GLN A 799 -16.22 5.16 13.33
CA GLN A 799 -15.59 6.14 12.43
C GLN A 799 -16.61 6.96 11.64
N THR A 800 -17.72 6.34 11.20
CA THR A 800 -18.79 7.05 10.51
C THR A 800 -19.40 8.16 11.36
N GLY A 801 -19.64 7.92 12.65
CA GLY A 801 -20.14 8.93 13.57
C GLY A 801 -19.11 9.98 13.96
N VAL A 802 -17.82 9.63 14.00
CA VAL A 802 -16.72 10.57 14.29
C VAL A 802 -16.47 11.53 13.13
N ASP A 803 -16.45 11.03 11.89
CA ASP A 803 -16.17 11.86 10.71
C ASP A 803 -17.37 12.72 10.28
N ASN A 804 -18.58 12.38 10.76
CA ASN A 804 -19.82 13.03 10.39
C ASN A 804 -20.52 13.62 11.62
N PRO A 805 -20.40 14.95 11.86
CA PRO A 805 -20.98 15.61 13.03
C PRO A 805 -22.51 15.63 13.10
N GLY A 806 -23.21 15.01 12.15
CA GLY A 806 -24.67 14.93 12.12
C GLY A 806 -25.27 15.67 10.94
N HIS A 807 -26.58 15.51 10.76
CA HIS A 807 -27.33 16.10 9.66
C HIS A 807 -28.46 16.99 10.22
N PRO A 808 -28.72 18.18 9.64
CA PRO A 808 -29.73 19.10 10.19
C PRO A 808 -31.16 18.52 10.18
N PHE A 809 -31.45 17.56 9.30
CA PHE A 809 -32.80 16.99 9.14
C PHE A 809 -32.94 15.55 9.68
N ILE A 810 -31.83 14.88 10.00
CA ILE A 810 -31.83 13.47 10.37
C ILE A 810 -30.91 13.24 11.56
N PHE A 811 -31.46 12.67 12.63
CA PHE A 811 -30.68 12.26 13.78
C PHE A 811 -30.06 10.87 13.51
N THR A 812 -28.79 10.84 13.14
CA THR A 812 -28.09 9.63 12.68
C THR A 812 -27.64 8.76 13.85
N VAL A 813 -27.37 7.48 13.58
CA VAL A 813 -26.88 6.53 14.60
C VAL A 813 -25.42 6.80 14.96
N GLY A 814 -24.55 7.00 13.96
CA GLY A 814 -23.12 7.18 14.16
C GLY A 814 -22.33 5.88 14.42
N LEU A 815 -22.99 4.72 14.42
CA LEU A 815 -22.38 3.40 14.56
C LEU A 815 -22.75 2.47 13.40
N VAL A 816 -21.80 1.62 13.03
CA VAL A 816 -21.99 0.44 12.17
C VAL A 816 -21.29 -0.78 12.78
N ALA A 817 -21.83 -1.97 12.58
CA ALA A 817 -21.18 -3.22 12.95
C ALA A 817 -20.37 -3.77 11.78
N GLY A 818 -19.15 -4.25 12.05
CA GLY A 818 -18.32 -4.93 11.05
C GLY A 818 -18.55 -6.45 11.00
N ASP A 819 -19.08 -7.03 12.06
CA ASP A 819 -19.51 -8.42 12.16
C ASP A 819 -20.59 -8.58 13.25
N GLU A 820 -21.12 -9.79 13.40
CA GLU A 820 -22.16 -10.08 14.39
C GLU A 820 -21.67 -9.92 15.85
N GLU A 821 -20.40 -10.25 16.12
CA GLU A 821 -19.78 -10.19 17.46
C GLU A 821 -19.68 -8.75 17.98
N CYS A 822 -19.71 -7.74 17.11
CA CYS A 822 -19.70 -6.33 17.48
C CYS A 822 -20.82 -5.96 18.48
N TYR A 823 -22.02 -6.52 18.30
CA TYR A 823 -23.18 -6.22 19.15
C TYR A 823 -23.02 -6.76 20.58
N ASP A 824 -22.25 -7.84 20.74
CA ASP A 824 -21.95 -8.41 22.05
C ASP A 824 -20.69 -7.78 22.67
N LEU A 825 -19.58 -7.75 21.91
CA LEU A 825 -18.26 -7.30 22.39
C LEU A 825 -18.25 -5.80 22.74
N PHE A 826 -18.93 -4.98 21.95
CA PHE A 826 -19.05 -3.54 22.16
C PHE A 826 -20.42 -3.16 22.74
N GLY A 827 -21.13 -4.11 23.36
CA GLY A 827 -22.50 -3.94 23.85
C GLY A 827 -22.66 -2.77 24.85
N ASP A 828 -21.64 -2.44 25.63
CA ASP A 828 -21.71 -1.29 26.54
C ASP A 828 -21.86 0.07 25.83
N LEU A 829 -21.55 0.14 24.53
CA LEU A 829 -21.86 1.29 23.68
C LEU A 829 -23.06 1.01 22.76
N PHE A 830 -23.13 -0.16 22.14
CA PHE A 830 -24.20 -0.50 21.19
C PHE A 830 -25.57 -0.52 21.86
N GLU A 831 -25.69 -1.06 23.08
CA GLU A 831 -26.97 -1.17 23.81
C GLU A 831 -27.59 0.21 24.13
N PRO A 832 -26.86 1.17 24.74
CA PRO A 832 -27.39 2.53 24.90
C PRO A 832 -27.86 3.18 23.60
N VAL A 833 -27.10 3.00 22.51
CA VAL A 833 -27.45 3.56 21.19
C VAL A 833 -28.70 2.89 20.61
N ILE A 834 -28.81 1.56 20.73
CA ILE A 834 -29.99 0.80 20.30
C ILE A 834 -31.21 1.25 21.09
N SER A 835 -31.09 1.35 22.41
CA SER A 835 -32.18 1.79 23.28
C SER A 835 -32.67 3.20 22.94
N ALA A 836 -31.74 4.15 22.79
CA ALA A 836 -32.07 5.53 22.42
C ALA A 836 -32.70 5.65 21.01
N ARG A 837 -32.28 4.82 20.05
CA ARG A 837 -32.82 4.81 18.70
C ARG A 837 -34.19 4.14 18.60
N HIS A 838 -34.44 3.09 19.39
CA HIS A 838 -35.63 2.23 19.27
C HIS A 838 -36.57 2.38 20.48
N ASP A 839 -36.88 3.62 20.84
CA ASP A 839 -37.90 3.98 21.84
C ASP A 839 -37.70 3.27 23.20
N ASN A 840 -36.47 3.32 23.72
CA ASN A 840 -36.05 2.69 24.98
C ASN A 840 -36.18 1.16 24.97
N TYR A 841 -35.87 0.51 23.84
CA TYR A 841 -35.80 -0.95 23.78
C TYR A 841 -34.89 -1.49 24.90
N PRO A 842 -35.39 -2.38 25.76
CA PRO A 842 -34.64 -2.83 26.93
C PRO A 842 -33.60 -3.87 26.55
N ARG A 843 -32.45 -3.89 27.25
CA ARG A 843 -31.32 -4.80 27.01
C ARG A 843 -31.66 -6.29 27.15
N ASP A 844 -32.72 -6.62 27.87
CA ASP A 844 -33.27 -7.99 28.00
C ASP A 844 -34.53 -8.21 27.15
N GLY A 845 -34.87 -7.25 26.29
CA GLY A 845 -36.00 -7.33 25.37
C GLY A 845 -35.87 -8.52 24.43
N LYS A 846 -37.01 -9.06 24.00
CA LYS A 846 -37.05 -10.16 23.02
C LYS A 846 -37.78 -9.71 21.79
N HIS A 847 -37.13 -9.81 20.64
CA HIS A 847 -37.73 -9.34 19.39
C HIS A 847 -38.71 -10.38 18.83
N PRO A 848 -39.99 -10.02 18.60
CA PRO A 848 -40.94 -10.92 17.97
C PRO A 848 -40.75 -10.95 16.45
N THR A 849 -40.81 -12.15 15.84
CA THR A 849 -40.76 -12.36 14.38
C THR A 849 -42.03 -13.07 13.91
N ASP A 850 -42.69 -12.56 12.87
CA ASP A 850 -43.92 -13.14 12.31
C ASP A 850 -44.11 -12.75 10.85
N LEU A 851 -43.77 -13.67 9.94
CA LEU A 851 -43.90 -13.50 8.48
C LEU A 851 -45.19 -14.12 7.91
N ASN A 852 -46.28 -14.18 8.69
CA ASN A 852 -47.54 -14.75 8.22
C ASN A 852 -48.51 -13.68 7.67
N PRO A 853 -48.66 -13.55 6.34
CA PRO A 853 -49.51 -12.52 5.73
C PRO A 853 -51.02 -12.69 6.03
N GLU A 854 -51.48 -13.89 6.40
CA GLU A 854 -52.88 -14.15 6.72
C GLU A 854 -53.34 -13.44 7.99
N LYS A 855 -52.39 -12.99 8.83
CA LYS A 855 -52.67 -12.23 10.05
C LYS A 855 -52.91 -10.74 9.80
N LEU A 856 -52.64 -10.24 8.60
CA LEU A 856 -53.00 -8.86 8.24
C LEU A 856 -54.52 -8.70 8.18
N ARG A 857 -55.01 -7.50 8.51
CA ARG A 857 -56.41 -7.07 8.38
C ARG A 857 -56.45 -5.88 7.42
N GLY A 858 -57.31 -5.93 6.41
CA GLY A 858 -57.36 -4.91 5.36
C GLY A 858 -56.16 -4.99 4.39
N GLY A 859 -55.89 -3.88 3.68
CA GLY A 859 -54.77 -3.75 2.75
C GLY A 859 -54.93 -4.48 1.40
N ASP A 860 -56.07 -5.11 1.14
CA ASP A 860 -56.36 -5.81 -0.12
C ASP A 860 -56.70 -4.87 -1.28
N ASN A 861 -57.28 -3.71 -0.96
CA ASN A 861 -57.77 -2.73 -1.91
C ASN A 861 -57.79 -1.33 -1.29
N LEU A 862 -56.62 -0.83 -0.87
CA LEU A 862 -56.49 0.58 -0.50
C LEU A 862 -56.87 1.45 -1.70
N ASP A 863 -57.55 2.57 -1.44
CA ASP A 863 -58.21 3.35 -2.48
C ASP A 863 -57.23 3.79 -3.59
N PRO A 864 -57.42 3.34 -4.84
CA PRO A 864 -56.50 3.61 -5.94
C PRO A 864 -56.48 5.09 -6.38
N GLU A 865 -57.45 5.91 -5.95
CA GLU A 865 -57.40 7.36 -6.17
C GLU A 865 -56.28 8.01 -5.34
N PHE A 866 -55.98 7.46 -4.17
CA PHE A 866 -55.00 8.02 -3.23
C PHE A 866 -53.70 7.20 -3.20
N VAL A 867 -53.77 5.88 -3.39
CA VAL A 867 -52.62 4.98 -3.31
C VAL A 867 -52.06 4.65 -4.69
N LEU A 868 -50.86 5.14 -4.98
CA LEU A 868 -50.19 4.94 -6.26
C LEU A 868 -49.43 3.61 -6.32
N SER A 869 -48.81 3.20 -5.22
CA SER A 869 -48.04 1.95 -5.14
C SER A 869 -47.76 1.53 -3.70
N CYS A 870 -47.64 0.23 -3.48
CA CYS A 870 -47.21 -0.39 -2.23
C CYS A 870 -45.82 -1.03 -2.40
N ARG A 871 -44.99 -0.97 -1.36
CA ARG A 871 -43.66 -1.60 -1.31
C ARG A 871 -43.36 -2.12 0.08
N VAL A 872 -42.81 -3.33 0.18
CA VAL A 872 -42.22 -3.89 1.40
C VAL A 872 -40.77 -4.24 1.10
N ARG A 873 -39.85 -3.87 2.00
CA ARG A 873 -38.43 -4.24 1.87
C ARG A 873 -37.79 -4.57 3.21
N THR A 874 -36.80 -5.45 3.22
CA THR A 874 -35.97 -5.73 4.41
C THR A 874 -34.52 -6.04 4.05
N GLY A 875 -33.61 -5.86 5.00
CA GLY A 875 -32.23 -6.34 4.93
C GLY A 875 -32.08 -7.74 5.54
N ARG A 876 -31.16 -8.56 5.02
CA ARG A 876 -30.67 -9.79 5.70
C ARG A 876 -29.18 -9.97 5.49
N SER A 877 -28.49 -10.40 6.55
CA SER A 877 -27.05 -10.68 6.56
C SER A 877 -26.77 -12.15 6.85
N ILE A 878 -25.74 -12.71 6.21
CA ILE A 878 -25.40 -14.15 6.26
C ILE A 878 -24.42 -14.41 7.40
N ARG A 879 -24.77 -15.31 8.31
CA ARG A 879 -23.95 -15.70 9.46
C ARG A 879 -22.62 -16.31 9.03
N GLY A 880 -21.55 -15.94 9.73
CA GLY A 880 -20.19 -16.43 9.48
C GLY A 880 -19.40 -15.63 8.44
N LEU A 881 -20.01 -14.64 7.78
CA LEU A 881 -19.34 -13.70 6.88
C LEU A 881 -19.41 -12.30 7.52
N ARG A 882 -18.31 -11.53 7.46
CA ARG A 882 -18.28 -10.15 7.95
C ARG A 882 -19.27 -9.26 7.19
N LEU A 883 -19.80 -8.24 7.88
CA LEU A 883 -20.70 -7.23 7.30
C LEU A 883 -19.92 -6.29 6.36
N PRO A 884 -20.61 -5.57 5.44
CA PRO A 884 -19.99 -4.74 4.41
C PRO A 884 -18.88 -3.77 4.85
N PRO A 885 -18.91 -3.14 6.04
CA PRO A 885 -17.80 -2.29 6.51
C PRO A 885 -16.45 -3.02 6.58
N SER A 886 -16.47 -4.32 6.89
CA SER A 886 -15.27 -5.10 7.24
C SER A 886 -15.03 -6.33 6.38
N CYS A 887 -15.96 -6.70 5.49
CA CYS A 887 -15.82 -7.88 4.64
C CYS A 887 -14.61 -7.78 3.69
N SER A 888 -13.94 -8.90 3.47
CA SER A 888 -12.91 -9.03 2.42
C SER A 888 -13.54 -9.18 1.04
N ARG A 889 -12.71 -9.14 -0.02
CA ARG A 889 -13.19 -9.36 -1.40
C ARG A 889 -13.71 -10.79 -1.58
N GLU A 890 -13.04 -11.77 -0.97
CA GLU A 890 -13.47 -13.17 -0.94
C GLU A 890 -14.81 -13.35 -0.23
N GLU A 891 -14.98 -12.77 0.97
CA GLU A 891 -16.26 -12.88 1.68
C GLU A 891 -17.39 -12.20 0.91
N ARG A 892 -17.12 -11.05 0.29
CA ARG A 892 -18.11 -10.36 -0.54
C ARG A 892 -18.53 -11.21 -1.75
N ALA A 893 -17.57 -11.83 -2.43
CA ALA A 893 -17.84 -12.79 -3.51
C ALA A 893 -18.58 -14.03 -3.01
N ALA A 894 -18.28 -14.52 -1.80
CA ALA A 894 -19.01 -15.62 -1.18
C ALA A 894 -20.47 -15.25 -0.89
N VAL A 895 -20.74 -14.03 -0.39
CA VAL A 895 -22.11 -13.52 -0.24
C VAL A 895 -22.83 -13.51 -1.59
N GLU A 896 -22.22 -12.93 -2.63
CA GLU A 896 -22.81 -12.87 -3.96
C GLU A 896 -23.14 -14.27 -4.49
N SER A 897 -22.17 -15.19 -4.40
CA SER A 897 -22.34 -16.57 -4.82
C SER A 897 -23.49 -17.23 -4.07
N THR A 898 -23.50 -17.22 -2.73
CA THR A 898 -24.53 -17.86 -1.89
C THR A 898 -25.92 -17.31 -2.18
N VAL A 899 -26.04 -15.99 -2.40
CA VAL A 899 -27.33 -15.34 -2.69
C VAL A 899 -27.81 -15.67 -4.10
N CYS A 900 -26.95 -15.56 -5.12
CA CYS A 900 -27.30 -15.93 -6.49
C CYS A 900 -27.73 -17.39 -6.61
N ASP A 901 -27.03 -18.26 -5.88
CA ASP A 901 -27.32 -19.68 -5.74
C ASP A 901 -28.67 -19.98 -5.11
N ALA A 902 -29.15 -19.12 -4.22
CA ALA A 902 -30.48 -19.24 -3.65
C ALA A 902 -31.55 -18.70 -4.61
N LEU A 903 -31.27 -17.56 -5.25
CA LEU A 903 -32.17 -16.90 -6.19
C LEU A 903 -32.41 -17.73 -7.46
N SER A 904 -31.42 -18.51 -7.90
CA SER A 904 -31.54 -19.41 -9.06
C SER A 904 -32.50 -20.58 -8.82
N THR A 905 -32.86 -20.86 -7.56
CA THR A 905 -33.87 -21.87 -7.20
C THR A 905 -35.30 -21.35 -7.22
N LEU A 906 -35.49 -20.03 -7.39
CA LEU A 906 -36.82 -19.44 -7.47
C LEU A 906 -37.49 -19.75 -8.81
N ASP A 907 -38.75 -20.17 -8.74
CA ASP A 907 -39.56 -20.63 -9.85
C ASP A 907 -40.91 -19.89 -9.92
N GLY A 908 -41.72 -20.21 -10.92
CA GLY A 908 -43.04 -19.61 -11.15
C GLY A 908 -42.97 -18.08 -11.23
N ASP A 909 -43.87 -17.39 -10.51
CA ASP A 909 -43.93 -15.92 -10.46
C ASP A 909 -42.72 -15.28 -9.76
N LEU A 910 -41.88 -16.06 -9.11
CA LEU A 910 -40.63 -15.61 -8.49
C LEU A 910 -39.40 -15.93 -9.34
N LYS A 911 -39.55 -16.51 -10.54
CA LYS A 911 -38.43 -16.73 -11.44
C LYS A 911 -37.87 -15.40 -11.94
N GLY A 912 -36.53 -15.27 -12.00
CA GLY A 912 -35.87 -14.00 -12.33
C GLY A 912 -34.45 -14.12 -12.84
N THR A 913 -33.79 -12.97 -12.97
CA THR A 913 -32.44 -12.84 -13.52
C THR A 913 -31.57 -11.96 -12.62
N TYR A 914 -30.33 -12.37 -12.39
CA TYR A 914 -29.30 -11.59 -11.70
C TYR A 914 -28.47 -10.78 -12.70
N TYR A 915 -28.21 -9.52 -12.36
CA TYR A 915 -27.41 -8.58 -13.11
C TYR A 915 -26.25 -8.10 -12.21
N PRO A 916 -25.03 -8.62 -12.42
CA PRO A 916 -23.86 -8.13 -11.70
C PRO A 916 -23.55 -6.70 -12.14
N LEU A 917 -23.09 -5.86 -11.20
CA LEU A 917 -22.60 -4.52 -11.52
C LEU A 917 -21.28 -4.58 -12.30
N THR A 918 -20.41 -5.53 -11.97
CA THR A 918 -19.17 -5.75 -12.73
C THR A 918 -19.50 -6.23 -14.14
N GLY A 919 -19.03 -5.48 -15.15
CA GLY A 919 -19.21 -5.81 -16.56
C GLY A 919 -20.62 -5.53 -17.11
N MET A 920 -21.49 -4.84 -16.36
CA MET A 920 -22.79 -4.40 -16.84
C MET A 920 -22.64 -3.44 -18.03
N SER A 921 -23.45 -3.63 -19.09
CA SER A 921 -23.48 -2.68 -20.21
C SER A 921 -24.20 -1.39 -19.84
N GLU A 922 -23.79 -0.27 -20.43
CA GLU A 922 -24.46 1.04 -20.24
C GLU A 922 -25.97 0.96 -20.54
N GLU A 923 -26.37 0.27 -21.61
CA GLU A 923 -27.79 0.06 -21.93
C GLU A 923 -28.56 -0.67 -20.82
N THR A 924 -27.97 -1.71 -20.22
CA THR A 924 -28.60 -2.44 -19.12
C THR A 924 -28.67 -1.57 -17.87
N GLN A 925 -27.59 -0.83 -17.60
CA GLN A 925 -27.49 0.09 -16.48
C GLN A 925 -28.55 1.19 -16.56
N ASP A 926 -28.63 1.89 -17.70
CA ASP A 926 -29.61 2.95 -17.97
C ASP A 926 -31.04 2.43 -17.84
N LYS A 927 -31.30 1.21 -18.30
CA LYS A 927 -32.61 0.57 -18.15
C LYS A 927 -32.95 0.30 -16.68
N LEU A 928 -32.01 -0.25 -15.90
CA LEU A 928 -32.22 -0.51 -14.47
C LEU A 928 -32.36 0.79 -13.66
N ILE A 929 -31.69 1.88 -14.08
CA ILE A 929 -31.87 3.22 -13.52
C ILE A 929 -33.27 3.75 -13.85
N ALA A 930 -33.69 3.67 -15.12
CA ALA A 930 -35.01 4.12 -15.57
C ALA A 930 -36.16 3.34 -14.92
N ASP A 931 -35.95 2.05 -14.63
CA ASP A 931 -36.89 1.22 -13.88
C ASP A 931 -36.88 1.51 -12.36
N HIS A 932 -35.97 2.37 -11.86
CA HIS A 932 -35.72 2.66 -10.44
C HIS A 932 -35.31 1.43 -9.61
N PHE A 933 -34.55 0.52 -10.21
CA PHE A 933 -34.09 -0.72 -9.59
C PHE A 933 -32.65 -0.68 -9.15
N LEU A 934 -31.77 -0.01 -9.91
CA LEU A 934 -30.35 0.06 -9.61
C LEU A 934 -30.07 0.93 -8.37
N PHE A 935 -29.13 0.50 -7.53
CA PHE A 935 -28.57 1.34 -6.47
C PHE A 935 -27.23 1.93 -6.90
N ASP A 936 -26.96 3.15 -6.45
CA ASP A 936 -25.77 3.91 -6.85
C ASP A 936 -24.53 3.55 -6.04
N LYS A 937 -23.35 3.92 -6.57
CA LYS A 937 -22.10 3.88 -5.80
C LYS A 937 -22.28 4.72 -4.53
N PRO A 938 -21.90 4.20 -3.34
CA PRO A 938 -21.92 4.99 -2.12
C PRO A 938 -20.99 6.22 -2.25
N VAL A 939 -21.59 7.40 -2.27
CA VAL A 939 -20.89 8.71 -2.25
C VAL A 939 -21.17 9.49 -0.98
N SER A 940 -22.14 9.04 -0.17
CA SER A 940 -22.45 9.67 1.10
C SER A 940 -21.26 9.54 2.06
N PRO A 941 -20.84 10.65 2.71
CA PRO A 941 -19.82 10.64 3.77
C PRO A 941 -20.04 9.55 4.83
N LEU A 942 -21.30 9.24 5.17
CA LEU A 942 -21.63 8.20 6.14
C LEU A 942 -21.17 6.80 5.69
N LEU A 943 -21.36 6.48 4.40
CA LEU A 943 -21.03 5.18 3.83
C LEU A 943 -19.55 5.08 3.42
N THR A 944 -18.94 6.20 3.03
CA THR A 944 -17.51 6.22 2.68
C THR A 944 -16.64 6.12 3.95
N SER A 945 -16.99 6.81 5.03
CA SER A 945 -16.24 6.74 6.31
C SER A 945 -16.41 5.41 7.04
N SER A 946 -17.45 4.63 6.74
CA SER A 946 -17.64 3.26 7.23
C SER A 946 -17.00 2.19 6.34
N ASN A 947 -16.20 2.58 5.34
CA ASN A 947 -15.53 1.66 4.40
C ASN A 947 -16.47 0.82 3.51
N MET A 948 -17.76 1.17 3.39
CA MET A 948 -18.74 0.38 2.62
C MET A 948 -18.59 0.57 1.10
N ALA A 949 -17.93 1.66 0.68
CA ALA A 949 -17.63 1.97 -0.72
C ALA A 949 -16.43 1.19 -1.31
N ARG A 950 -15.69 0.43 -0.48
CA ARG A 950 -14.47 -0.26 -0.90
C ARG A 950 -14.71 -1.31 -1.99
N ASP A 951 -13.72 -1.43 -2.88
CA ASP A 951 -13.65 -2.36 -3.99
C ASP A 951 -14.86 -2.29 -4.95
N TRP A 952 -15.51 -1.13 -5.05
CA TRP A 952 -16.64 -0.94 -5.95
C TRP A 952 -16.26 -1.11 -7.43
N PRO A 953 -17.06 -1.76 -8.29
CA PRO A 953 -18.38 -2.37 -8.04
C PRO A 953 -18.34 -3.88 -7.72
N GLN A 954 -17.18 -4.44 -7.33
CA GLN A 954 -16.95 -5.88 -7.29
C GLN A 954 -17.92 -6.64 -6.38
N ALA A 955 -18.37 -7.80 -6.85
CA ALA A 955 -19.28 -8.74 -6.19
C ALA A 955 -20.58 -8.10 -5.68
N ARG A 956 -21.15 -7.19 -6.48
CA ARG A 956 -22.42 -6.49 -6.20
C ARG A 956 -23.32 -6.61 -7.40
N GLY A 957 -24.63 -6.56 -7.17
CA GLY A 957 -25.59 -6.66 -8.25
C GLY A 957 -27.03 -6.66 -7.78
N ILE A 958 -27.90 -6.84 -8.75
CA ILE A 958 -29.34 -6.82 -8.57
C ILE A 958 -29.98 -8.03 -9.25
N TRP A 959 -30.88 -8.68 -8.53
CA TRP A 959 -31.78 -9.66 -9.10
C TRP A 959 -33.20 -9.11 -9.11
N HIS A 960 -33.97 -9.40 -10.15
CA HIS A 960 -35.42 -9.19 -10.14
C HIS A 960 -36.16 -10.31 -10.88
N ASN A 961 -37.41 -10.55 -10.48
CA ASN A 961 -38.28 -11.50 -11.18
C ASN A 961 -38.75 -10.97 -12.55
N GLU A 962 -39.33 -11.85 -13.37
CA GLU A 962 -39.79 -11.50 -14.73
C GLU A 962 -40.86 -10.38 -14.73
N GLN A 963 -41.71 -10.33 -13.70
CA GLN A 963 -42.75 -9.31 -13.53
C GLN A 963 -42.25 -8.01 -12.87
N LYS A 964 -40.96 -7.93 -12.51
CA LYS A 964 -40.32 -6.74 -11.93
C LYS A 964 -41.01 -6.23 -10.65
N ASN A 965 -41.57 -7.13 -9.86
CA ASN A 965 -42.36 -6.84 -8.66
C ASN A 965 -41.80 -7.53 -7.39
N PHE A 966 -40.71 -8.29 -7.55
CA PHE A 966 -39.87 -8.86 -6.49
C PHE A 966 -38.39 -8.72 -6.89
N LEU A 967 -37.57 -8.13 -6.01
CA LEU A 967 -36.17 -7.77 -6.28
C LEU A 967 -35.29 -8.10 -5.09
N VAL A 968 -34.01 -8.39 -5.35
CA VAL A 968 -32.98 -8.55 -4.32
C VAL A 968 -31.72 -7.79 -4.73
N TRP A 969 -31.33 -6.80 -3.93
CA TRP A 969 -30.00 -6.19 -4.03
C TRP A 969 -28.99 -7.01 -3.24
N VAL A 970 -27.77 -7.13 -3.77
CA VAL A 970 -26.71 -7.95 -3.21
C VAL A 970 -25.49 -7.08 -2.90
N ASN A 971 -24.97 -7.18 -1.67
CA ASN A 971 -23.78 -6.48 -1.17
C ASN A 971 -23.83 -4.93 -1.25
N GLU A 972 -24.98 -4.35 -0.88
CA GLU A 972 -25.15 -2.90 -0.76
C GLU A 972 -24.81 -2.45 0.68
N GLU A 973 -25.81 -2.01 1.48
CA GLU A 973 -25.61 -1.63 2.88
C GLU A 973 -25.48 -2.84 3.82
N ASP A 974 -26.17 -3.92 3.43
CA ASP A 974 -26.20 -5.24 4.05
C ASP A 974 -25.92 -6.30 2.96
N HIS A 975 -25.80 -7.57 3.32
CA HIS A 975 -25.56 -8.64 2.32
C HIS A 975 -26.70 -8.73 1.29
N THR A 976 -27.94 -8.58 1.75
CA THR A 976 -29.11 -8.59 0.87
C THR A 976 -30.11 -7.53 1.28
N ARG A 977 -30.80 -6.95 0.28
CA ARG A 977 -32.02 -6.17 0.47
C ARG A 977 -33.12 -6.74 -0.40
N VAL A 978 -34.08 -7.40 0.23
CA VAL A 978 -35.23 -8.05 -0.43
C VAL A 978 -36.38 -7.06 -0.52
N ILE A 979 -36.97 -6.92 -1.69
CA ILE A 979 -37.98 -5.90 -2.01
C ILE A 979 -39.14 -6.58 -2.75
N SER A 980 -40.37 -6.34 -2.30
CA SER A 980 -41.59 -6.63 -3.05
C SER A 980 -42.33 -5.32 -3.28
N MET A 981 -42.82 -5.07 -4.48
CA MET A 981 -43.54 -3.84 -4.81
C MET A 981 -44.51 -4.02 -5.94
N GLU A 982 -45.59 -3.24 -5.96
CA GLU A 982 -46.47 -3.13 -7.12
C GLU A 982 -47.23 -1.81 -7.13
N LYS A 983 -47.76 -1.43 -8.31
CA LYS A 983 -48.67 -0.28 -8.44
C LYS A 983 -50.03 -0.61 -7.84
N GLY A 984 -50.72 0.41 -7.33
CA GLY A 984 -52.02 0.30 -6.67
C GLY A 984 -51.92 -0.05 -5.19
N GLY A 985 -53.09 -0.26 -4.57
CA GLY A 985 -53.27 -0.33 -3.12
C GLY A 985 -53.33 -1.72 -2.48
N ASN A 986 -52.80 -2.77 -3.10
CA ASN A 986 -52.86 -4.13 -2.54
C ASN A 986 -51.60 -4.46 -1.72
N MET A 987 -51.48 -3.87 -0.54
CA MET A 987 -50.38 -4.13 0.39
C MET A 987 -50.34 -5.60 0.84
N ARG A 988 -51.49 -6.27 1.01
CA ARG A 988 -51.52 -7.69 1.41
C ARG A 988 -50.78 -8.56 0.40
N ARG A 989 -51.09 -8.44 -0.89
CA ARG A 989 -50.45 -9.23 -1.96
C ARG A 989 -48.94 -8.93 -2.06
N VAL A 990 -48.55 -7.66 -1.91
CA VAL A 990 -47.13 -7.27 -1.84
C VAL A 990 -46.44 -7.99 -0.68
N PHE A 991 -47.06 -8.00 0.50
CA PHE A 991 -46.51 -8.67 1.70
C PHE A 991 -46.52 -10.20 1.58
N SER A 992 -47.58 -10.80 1.01
CA SER A 992 -47.62 -12.25 0.76
C SER A 992 -46.49 -12.70 -0.17
N ARG A 993 -46.30 -11.99 -1.29
CA ARG A 993 -45.18 -12.26 -2.22
C ARG A 993 -43.82 -12.06 -1.54
N PHE A 994 -43.70 -11.03 -0.70
CA PHE A 994 -42.50 -10.78 0.09
C PHE A 994 -42.18 -11.94 1.04
N CYS A 995 -43.15 -12.40 1.83
CA CYS A 995 -42.98 -13.51 2.77
C CYS A 995 -42.62 -14.81 2.06
N GLU A 996 -43.34 -15.15 0.97
CA GLU A 996 -43.07 -16.35 0.18
C GLU A 996 -41.65 -16.32 -0.40
N GLY A 997 -41.28 -15.21 -1.06
CA GLY A 997 -39.97 -15.06 -1.67
C GLY A 997 -38.84 -15.08 -0.64
N LEU A 998 -38.99 -14.35 0.47
CA LEU A 998 -38.01 -14.32 1.55
C LEU A 998 -37.82 -15.71 2.17
N GLN A 999 -38.89 -16.45 2.42
CA GLN A 999 -38.82 -17.78 3.02
C GLN A 999 -38.23 -18.82 2.05
N LYS A 1000 -38.54 -18.74 0.75
CA LYS A 1000 -37.89 -19.58 -0.27
C LYS A 1000 -36.38 -19.32 -0.34
N VAL A 1001 -35.97 -18.04 -0.36
CA VAL A 1001 -34.54 -17.65 -0.34
C VAL A 1001 -33.86 -18.15 0.94
N GLU A 1002 -34.46 -17.94 2.11
CA GLU A 1002 -33.89 -18.37 3.40
C GLU A 1002 -33.76 -19.90 3.49
N ASN A 1003 -34.78 -20.64 3.06
CA ASN A 1003 -34.74 -22.11 3.04
C ASN A 1003 -33.67 -22.63 2.09
N SER A 1004 -33.49 -21.97 0.94
CA SER A 1004 -32.45 -22.31 -0.02
C SER A 1004 -31.05 -22.09 0.56
N ILE A 1005 -30.81 -20.95 1.21
CA ILE A 1005 -29.56 -20.64 1.94
C ILE A 1005 -29.31 -21.68 3.05
N LYS A 1006 -30.33 -22.03 3.83
CA LYS A 1006 -30.26 -23.06 4.88
C LYS A 1006 -29.90 -24.44 4.34
N SER A 1007 -30.47 -24.83 3.20
CA SER A 1007 -30.17 -26.12 2.56
C SER A 1007 -28.70 -26.27 2.15
N LYS A 1008 -27.98 -25.15 1.99
CA LYS A 1008 -26.56 -25.09 1.65
C LYS A 1008 -25.64 -24.91 2.88
N GLY A 1009 -26.18 -25.04 4.09
CA GLY A 1009 -25.42 -24.97 5.34
C GLY A 1009 -25.14 -23.56 5.87
N HIS A 1010 -25.79 -22.54 5.31
CA HIS A 1010 -25.71 -21.15 5.78
C HIS A 1010 -26.97 -20.74 6.55
N SER A 1011 -26.93 -19.62 7.25
CA SER A 1011 -28.11 -19.05 7.91
C SER A 1011 -28.01 -17.52 7.93
N PHE A 1012 -29.12 -16.84 8.18
CA PHE A 1012 -29.06 -15.41 8.45
C PHE A 1012 -28.59 -15.15 9.89
N MET A 1013 -27.92 -14.02 10.09
CA MET A 1013 -27.57 -13.52 11.42
C MET A 1013 -28.86 -13.15 12.15
N TRP A 1014 -29.11 -13.79 13.29
CA TRP A 1014 -30.31 -13.63 14.08
C TRP A 1014 -30.08 -14.06 15.53
N ASN A 1015 -30.59 -13.31 16.49
CA ASN A 1015 -30.66 -13.74 17.89
C ASN A 1015 -32.01 -13.34 18.53
N GLU A 1016 -32.32 -13.90 19.70
CA GLU A 1016 -33.61 -13.68 20.38
C GLU A 1016 -33.80 -12.22 20.82
N HIS A 1017 -32.71 -11.54 21.16
CA HIS A 1017 -32.74 -10.18 21.69
C HIS A 1017 -32.98 -9.13 20.59
N LEU A 1018 -32.17 -9.14 19.54
CA LEU A 1018 -32.13 -8.12 18.48
C LEU A 1018 -32.85 -8.54 17.20
N GLY A 1019 -33.38 -9.77 17.12
CA GLY A 1019 -33.94 -10.28 15.87
C GLY A 1019 -32.87 -10.47 14.81
N TYR A 1020 -33.15 -10.09 13.56
CA TYR A 1020 -32.16 -10.14 12.49
C TYR A 1020 -31.10 -9.03 12.66
N ILE A 1021 -29.83 -9.44 12.55
CA ILE A 1021 -28.68 -8.54 12.72
C ILE A 1021 -28.27 -7.96 11.37
N LEU A 1022 -28.08 -6.64 11.33
CA LEU A 1022 -27.72 -5.85 10.15
C LEU A 1022 -26.57 -4.88 10.46
N THR A 1023 -26.03 -4.24 9.43
CA THR A 1023 -24.87 -3.34 9.55
C THR A 1023 -25.16 -2.15 10.47
N CYS A 1024 -26.28 -1.47 10.27
CA CYS A 1024 -26.64 -0.30 11.08
C CYS A 1024 -27.59 -0.69 12.22
N PRO A 1025 -27.33 -0.26 13.48
CA PRO A 1025 -28.22 -0.51 14.61
C PRO A 1025 -29.67 -0.07 14.39
N SER A 1026 -29.93 0.93 13.54
CA SER A 1026 -31.31 1.36 13.23
C SER A 1026 -32.13 0.35 12.43
N ASN A 1027 -31.49 -0.66 11.83
CA ASN A 1027 -32.15 -1.65 10.99
C ASN A 1027 -32.32 -3.01 11.70
N LEU A 1028 -31.92 -3.14 12.97
CA LEU A 1028 -32.12 -4.36 13.77
C LEU A 1028 -33.60 -4.74 13.91
N GLY A 1029 -33.84 -6.00 14.27
CA GLY A 1029 -35.18 -6.57 14.44
C GLY A 1029 -35.67 -7.19 13.15
N THR A 1030 -36.73 -6.63 12.58
CA THR A 1030 -37.28 -7.11 11.30
C THR A 1030 -36.48 -6.64 10.10
N GLY A 1031 -35.77 -5.51 10.23
CA GLY A 1031 -35.22 -4.71 9.12
C GLY A 1031 -36.28 -4.17 8.16
N LEU A 1032 -37.57 -4.38 8.44
CA LEU A 1032 -38.66 -4.22 7.47
C LEU A 1032 -39.13 -2.77 7.39
N ARG A 1033 -39.23 -2.28 6.15
CA ARG A 1033 -39.93 -1.05 5.81
C ARG A 1033 -41.08 -1.37 4.86
N GLY A 1034 -42.31 -1.25 5.35
CA GLY A 1034 -43.52 -1.17 4.54
C GLY A 1034 -43.79 0.29 4.19
N GLY A 1035 -44.00 0.59 2.91
CA GLY A 1035 -44.19 1.94 2.39
C GLY A 1035 -45.31 2.02 1.36
N VAL A 1036 -46.03 3.13 1.37
CA VAL A 1036 -47.12 3.43 0.43
C VAL A 1036 -46.90 4.82 -0.13
N HIS A 1037 -46.88 4.94 -1.47
CA HIS A 1037 -46.99 6.25 -2.12
C HIS A 1037 -48.44 6.72 -2.05
N LEU A 1038 -48.68 7.67 -1.15
CA LEU A 1038 -50.01 8.17 -0.79
C LEU A 1038 -50.16 9.64 -1.19
N LYS A 1039 -51.20 9.93 -1.99
CA LYS A 1039 -51.57 11.27 -2.45
C LYS A 1039 -52.61 11.89 -1.51
N ILE A 1040 -52.20 12.87 -0.71
CA ILE A 1040 -53.02 13.53 0.32
C ILE A 1040 -52.79 15.06 0.34
N PRO A 1041 -53.18 15.78 -0.73
CA PRO A 1041 -52.84 17.19 -0.92
C PRO A 1041 -53.49 18.18 0.08
N LEU A 1042 -54.53 17.76 0.82
CA LEU A 1042 -55.16 18.60 1.84
C LEU A 1042 -54.63 18.25 3.23
N LEU A 1043 -54.63 16.98 3.60
CA LEU A 1043 -54.18 16.52 4.92
C LEU A 1043 -52.72 16.88 5.18
N CYS A 1044 -51.86 16.82 4.16
CA CYS A 1044 -50.44 17.16 4.33
C CYS A 1044 -50.19 18.63 4.68
N LYS A 1045 -51.17 19.51 4.46
CA LYS A 1045 -51.13 20.93 4.84
C LYS A 1045 -51.74 21.20 6.21
N HIS A 1046 -52.37 20.19 6.83
CA HIS A 1046 -52.97 20.32 8.16
C HIS A 1046 -51.88 20.44 9.22
N GLU A 1047 -52.02 21.40 10.14
CA GLU A 1047 -50.98 21.71 11.15
C GLU A 1047 -50.62 20.52 12.05
N LYS A 1048 -51.58 19.61 12.30
CA LYS A 1048 -51.40 18.41 13.13
C LYS A 1048 -50.86 17.18 12.39
N PHE A 1049 -50.58 17.26 11.09
CA PHE A 1049 -50.20 16.08 10.30
C PHE A 1049 -48.91 15.41 10.79
N ASP A 1050 -47.89 16.19 11.17
CA ASP A 1050 -46.64 15.62 11.69
C ASP A 1050 -46.81 15.00 13.08
N ALA A 1051 -47.67 15.58 13.92
CA ALA A 1051 -48.03 14.99 15.21
C ALA A 1051 -48.81 13.67 15.03
N LEU A 1052 -49.70 13.61 14.04
CA LEU A 1052 -50.44 12.42 13.69
C LEU A 1052 -49.52 11.29 13.21
N LEU A 1053 -48.56 11.58 12.33
CA LEU A 1053 -47.55 10.60 11.90
C LEU A 1053 -46.77 10.04 13.09
N LYS A 1054 -46.32 10.90 14.01
CA LYS A 1054 -45.58 10.49 15.21
C LYS A 1054 -46.41 9.57 16.13
N GLU A 1055 -47.67 9.92 16.37
CA GLU A 1055 -48.59 9.13 17.19
C GLU A 1055 -48.83 7.75 16.57
N MET A 1056 -48.96 7.68 15.25
CA MET A 1056 -49.17 6.44 14.51
C MET A 1056 -47.88 5.64 14.26
N ARG A 1057 -46.72 6.08 14.75
CA ARG A 1057 -45.41 5.45 14.49
C ARG A 1057 -45.08 5.36 12.99
N LEU A 1058 -45.54 6.34 12.22
CA LEU A 1058 -45.32 6.48 10.78
C LEU A 1058 -44.40 7.67 10.46
N GLN A 1059 -43.74 7.61 9.32
CA GLN A 1059 -42.90 8.68 8.79
C GLN A 1059 -43.27 8.97 7.32
N LYS A 1060 -43.06 10.21 6.89
CA LYS A 1060 -43.21 10.65 5.51
C LYS A 1060 -41.86 10.93 4.85
N ARG A 1061 -41.74 10.64 3.55
CA ARG A 1061 -40.64 11.09 2.68
C ARG A 1061 -41.21 11.60 1.35
N GLY A 1062 -40.45 12.41 0.61
CA GLY A 1062 -40.85 12.81 -0.74
C GLY A 1062 -40.87 11.65 -1.73
N THR A 1063 -41.36 11.92 -2.95
CA THR A 1063 -41.65 10.90 -3.96
C THR A 1063 -40.41 10.16 -4.49
N GLY A 1064 -39.20 10.72 -4.32
CA GLY A 1064 -37.94 10.09 -4.72
C GLY A 1064 -37.13 9.50 -3.57
N GLY A 1065 -37.63 9.53 -2.33
CA GLY A 1065 -36.95 9.00 -1.15
C GLY A 1065 -36.50 10.09 -0.15
N VAL A 1066 -35.42 9.80 0.59
CA VAL A 1066 -34.87 10.68 1.63
C VAL A 1066 -34.47 12.01 1.00
N ASP A 1067 -34.85 13.14 1.62
CA ASP A 1067 -34.52 14.51 1.20
C ASP A 1067 -35.05 14.92 -0.19
N THR A 1068 -36.04 14.20 -0.73
CA THR A 1068 -36.76 14.64 -1.94
C THR A 1068 -38.04 15.40 -1.57
N GLU A 1069 -38.45 16.35 -2.41
CA GLU A 1069 -39.73 17.04 -2.24
C GLU A 1069 -40.91 16.12 -2.57
N ALA A 1070 -42.04 16.38 -1.93
CA ALA A 1070 -43.31 15.75 -2.29
C ALA A 1070 -43.84 16.39 -3.57
N THR A 1071 -44.13 15.56 -4.58
CA THR A 1071 -44.74 16.04 -5.82
C THR A 1071 -46.27 15.92 -5.71
N ASP A 1072 -46.98 17.02 -5.93
CA ASP A 1072 -48.46 17.05 -5.98
C ASP A 1072 -49.15 16.44 -4.73
N GLY A 1073 -48.62 16.76 -3.54
CA GLY A 1073 -49.14 16.26 -2.27
C GLY A 1073 -48.96 14.75 -2.05
N THR A 1074 -48.04 14.11 -2.77
CA THR A 1074 -47.73 12.68 -2.66
C THR A 1074 -46.51 12.43 -1.78
N PHE A 1075 -46.64 11.49 -0.84
CA PHE A 1075 -45.56 11.11 0.09
C PHE A 1075 -45.37 9.59 0.13
N ASP A 1076 -44.13 9.12 0.37
CA ASP A 1076 -43.86 7.75 0.85
C ASP A 1076 -44.14 7.68 2.35
N ILE A 1077 -45.29 7.12 2.72
CA ILE A 1077 -45.70 6.88 4.11
C ILE A 1077 -45.26 5.48 4.52
N SER A 1078 -44.48 5.37 5.59
CA SER A 1078 -43.89 4.11 6.03
C SER A 1078 -43.77 3.98 7.55
N ASN A 1079 -43.59 2.76 8.05
CA ASN A 1079 -43.35 2.50 9.47
C ASN A 1079 -42.00 3.10 9.96
N ILE A 1080 -41.96 3.54 11.22
CA ILE A 1080 -40.74 3.94 11.93
C ILE A 1080 -40.07 2.74 12.62
N ASP A 1081 -40.87 1.90 13.26
CA ASP A 1081 -40.36 0.80 14.10
C ASP A 1081 -39.74 -0.32 13.27
N ARG A 1082 -38.64 -0.88 13.77
CA ARG A 1082 -37.91 -2.02 13.18
C ARG A 1082 -37.66 -3.12 14.23
N LEU A 1083 -37.37 -2.69 15.45
CA LEU A 1083 -37.13 -3.54 16.61
C LEU A 1083 -38.37 -3.52 17.55
N GLY A 1084 -38.50 -4.54 18.40
CA GLY A 1084 -39.64 -4.68 19.34
C GLY A 1084 -41.01 -5.08 18.77
N THR A 1085 -41.24 -5.00 17.46
CA THR A 1085 -42.50 -5.37 16.79
C THR A 1085 -42.27 -6.30 15.59
N SER A 1086 -43.19 -7.22 15.31
CA SER A 1086 -43.06 -8.20 14.23
C SER A 1086 -43.35 -7.61 12.85
N GLU A 1087 -42.97 -8.33 11.79
CA GLU A 1087 -43.20 -7.92 10.40
C GLU A 1087 -44.68 -7.66 10.11
N VAL A 1088 -45.57 -8.56 10.56
CA VAL A 1088 -47.03 -8.38 10.45
C VAL A 1088 -47.49 -7.12 11.16
N GLN A 1089 -47.02 -6.85 12.39
CA GLN A 1089 -47.41 -5.66 13.14
C GLN A 1089 -46.96 -4.37 12.44
N GLN A 1090 -45.75 -4.37 11.88
CA GLN A 1090 -45.21 -3.22 11.17
C GLN A 1090 -45.96 -2.92 9.87
N VAL A 1091 -46.33 -3.94 9.09
CA VAL A 1091 -47.13 -3.76 7.88
C VAL A 1091 -48.58 -3.37 8.23
N GLN A 1092 -49.14 -3.95 9.30
CA GLN A 1092 -50.47 -3.58 9.78
C GLN A 1092 -50.54 -2.11 10.19
N CYS A 1093 -49.52 -1.59 10.88
CA CYS A 1093 -49.41 -0.18 11.25
C CYS A 1093 -49.50 0.75 10.02
N VAL A 1094 -48.83 0.39 8.92
CA VAL A 1094 -48.89 1.16 7.66
C VAL A 1094 -50.29 1.08 7.05
N ILE A 1095 -50.92 -0.09 7.01
CA ILE A 1095 -52.27 -0.26 6.48
C ILE A 1095 -53.26 0.62 7.27
N ASP A 1096 -53.25 0.52 8.60
CA ASP A 1096 -54.17 1.23 9.49
C ASP A 1096 -54.02 2.76 9.34
N GLY A 1097 -52.79 3.26 9.27
CA GLY A 1097 -52.54 4.69 9.09
C GLY A 1097 -52.88 5.22 7.71
N VAL A 1098 -52.58 4.47 6.65
CA VAL A 1098 -52.97 4.86 5.29
C VAL A 1098 -54.49 4.90 5.14
N GLU A 1099 -55.21 3.92 5.68
CA GLU A 1099 -56.68 3.93 5.68
C GLU A 1099 -57.25 5.13 6.45
N LEU A 1100 -56.66 5.49 7.59
CA LEU A 1100 -57.07 6.68 8.35
C LEU A 1100 -56.80 7.97 7.56
N PHE A 1101 -55.63 8.11 6.95
CA PHE A 1101 -55.26 9.30 6.18
C PHE A 1101 -56.16 9.48 4.95
N ILE A 1102 -56.54 8.38 4.28
CA ILE A 1102 -57.50 8.43 3.17
C ILE A 1102 -58.87 8.89 3.67
N LYS A 1103 -59.35 8.40 4.82
CA LYS A 1103 -60.62 8.85 5.41
C LYS A 1103 -60.59 10.34 5.74
N MET A 1104 -59.52 10.83 6.36
CA MET A 1104 -59.34 12.24 6.68
C MET A 1104 -59.24 13.12 5.43
N GLU A 1105 -58.47 12.71 4.43
CA GLU A 1105 -58.35 13.45 3.17
C GLU A 1105 -59.69 13.53 2.43
N LYS A 1106 -60.49 12.46 2.42
CA LYS A 1106 -61.85 12.48 1.85
C LYS A 1106 -62.77 13.45 2.59
N ALA A 1107 -62.72 13.47 3.92
CA ALA A 1107 -63.51 14.40 4.73
C ALA A 1107 -63.09 15.86 4.47
N LEU A 1108 -61.78 16.14 4.41
CA LEU A 1108 -61.28 17.47 4.06
C LEU A 1108 -61.70 17.90 2.65
N ARG A 1109 -61.72 16.98 1.66
CA ARG A 1109 -62.22 17.26 0.30
C ARG A 1109 -63.72 17.57 0.29
N ALA A 1110 -64.49 16.98 1.21
CA ALA A 1110 -65.90 17.27 1.41
C ALA A 1110 -66.16 18.56 2.23
N GLY A 1111 -65.10 19.22 2.73
CA GLY A 1111 -65.20 20.41 3.59
C GLY A 1111 -65.58 20.09 5.04
N GLU A 1112 -65.42 18.84 5.48
CA GLU A 1112 -65.75 18.37 6.83
C GLU A 1112 -64.56 18.52 7.79
N ASN A 1113 -64.85 18.68 9.09
CA ASN A 1113 -63.84 18.69 10.15
C ASN A 1113 -63.38 17.24 10.48
N ILE A 1114 -62.07 17.03 10.65
CA ILE A 1114 -61.43 15.73 10.90
C ILE A 1114 -61.08 15.43 12.37
N ASP A 1115 -61.37 16.32 13.32
CA ASP A 1115 -61.06 16.18 14.76
C ASP A 1115 -61.64 14.88 15.34
N HIS A 1116 -62.82 14.46 14.89
CA HIS A 1116 -63.45 13.22 15.32
C HIS A 1116 -62.73 11.95 14.82
N LEU A 1117 -61.86 12.08 13.82
CA LEU A 1117 -61.00 11.01 13.30
C LEU A 1117 -59.60 11.04 13.92
N MET A 1118 -59.22 12.14 14.59
CA MET A 1118 -57.90 12.27 15.20
C MET A 1118 -57.78 11.37 16.44
N PRO A 1119 -56.58 10.84 16.73
CA PRO A 1119 -56.28 10.24 18.03
C PRO A 1119 -56.64 11.22 19.15
N MET A 1120 -57.23 10.71 20.24
CA MET A 1120 -57.69 11.51 21.39
C MET A 1120 -56.58 12.38 22.02
N SER A 1121 -55.32 11.99 21.84
CA SER A 1121 -54.13 12.74 22.27
C SER A 1121 -53.89 14.04 21.49
N LEU A 1122 -54.50 14.19 20.31
CA LEU A 1122 -54.29 15.31 19.38
C LEU A 1122 -55.52 16.24 19.23
N VAL A 1123 -56.62 15.93 19.92
CA VAL A 1123 -57.84 16.75 19.93
C VAL A 1123 -57.69 17.84 20.99
N ASP A 1124 -57.77 19.11 20.59
CA ASP A 1124 -57.74 20.22 21.55
C ASP A 1124 -59.02 20.16 22.39
N ARG A 1125 -58.88 19.99 23.72
CA ARG A 1125 -60.03 20.16 24.60
C ARG A 1125 -60.36 21.65 24.67
N PRO A 1126 -61.64 22.04 24.63
CA PRO A 1126 -62.00 23.41 24.97
C PRO A 1126 -61.54 23.70 26.39
N THR A 1127 -60.70 24.72 26.54
CA THR A 1127 -60.37 25.30 27.85
C THR A 1127 -61.66 25.70 28.55
N ALA A 1128 -61.77 25.36 29.84
CA ALA A 1128 -62.88 25.82 30.66
C ALA A 1128 -62.95 27.36 30.61
N PRO A 1129 -64.14 27.97 30.55
CA PRO A 1129 -64.26 29.42 30.53
C PRO A 1129 -63.67 30.01 31.82
N GLU A 1130 -62.77 30.99 31.66
CA GLU A 1130 -62.29 31.82 32.76
C GLU A 1130 -63.49 32.53 33.44
N PRO A 1131 -63.52 32.63 34.78
CA PRO A 1131 -64.53 33.43 35.46
C PRO A 1131 -64.31 34.92 35.20
N ASP A 1132 -65.44 35.61 34.98
CA ASP A 1132 -65.54 37.02 34.63
C ASP A 1132 -64.63 37.98 35.42
N LYS A 1133 -64.06 38.92 34.67
CA LYS A 1133 -63.37 40.11 35.17
C LYS A 1133 -64.32 40.94 36.04
N ILE A 1134 -63.97 41.09 37.33
CA ILE A 1134 -64.40 42.23 38.13
C ILE A 1134 -63.47 43.42 37.82
N GLU A 1135 -64.12 44.57 37.67
CA GLU A 1135 -63.62 45.89 37.29
C GLU A 1135 -62.45 46.46 38.14
N THR A 1136 -61.42 46.93 37.42
CA THR A 1136 -60.69 48.21 37.51
C THR A 1136 -60.11 48.77 38.83
N ILE A 1137 -58.88 49.34 38.67
CA ILE A 1137 -58.20 50.40 39.46
C ILE A 1137 -57.52 49.86 40.74
N GLU A 1138 -56.24 50.08 41.09
CA GLU A 1138 -55.34 51.24 40.99
C GLU A 1138 -53.86 50.79 41.22
N THR A 1139 -52.93 51.42 40.50
CA THR A 1139 -51.57 51.89 40.88
C THR A 1139 -50.57 51.07 41.73
N SER A 1140 -49.40 50.85 41.11
CA SER A 1140 -48.01 51.24 41.54
C SER A 1140 -47.28 50.60 42.74
N ALA A 1141 -45.94 50.61 42.59
CA ALA A 1141 -44.85 50.36 43.57
C ALA A 1141 -44.46 48.87 43.70
N SER A 1142 -43.33 48.39 43.15
CA SER A 1142 -41.90 48.63 43.46
C SER A 1142 -41.37 47.79 44.63
N GLU A 1143 -40.13 47.30 44.42
CA GLU A 1143 -39.14 46.75 45.38
C GLU A 1143 -39.21 45.23 45.68
N ASP A 1144 -38.34 44.46 44.98
CA ASP A 1144 -37.10 43.80 45.48
C ASP A 1144 -37.07 43.25 46.94
N PRO A 1145 -36.10 42.37 47.28
CA PRO A 1145 -35.84 40.99 46.86
C PRO A 1145 -35.75 40.07 48.11
N ASP A 1146 -35.55 38.74 47.98
CA ASP A 1146 -34.47 38.06 48.74
C ASP A 1146 -34.41 36.52 48.68
N PHE A 1147 -33.14 36.09 48.59
CA PHE A 1147 -32.45 34.90 49.09
C PHE A 1147 -33.08 33.49 49.06
N GLY A 1148 -32.29 32.58 48.49
CA GLY A 1148 -31.66 31.55 49.34
C GLY A 1148 -31.89 30.10 48.92
N GLU A 1149 -30.89 29.53 48.22
CA GLU A 1149 -30.62 28.09 48.12
C GLU A 1149 -30.36 27.44 49.52
N PRO A 1150 -29.93 26.16 49.62
CA PRO A 1150 -30.58 24.91 49.23
C PRO A 1150 -30.52 23.88 50.39
N LEU A 1151 -31.38 22.84 50.43
CA LEU A 1151 -31.15 21.70 51.32
C LEU A 1151 -31.55 20.35 50.67
N THR A 1152 -30.50 19.61 50.35
CA THR A 1152 -30.24 18.16 50.57
C THR A 1152 -31.39 17.20 50.88
N ALA A 1153 -31.26 16.01 50.26
CA ALA A 1153 -31.98 14.75 50.41
C ALA A 1153 -32.32 14.29 51.85
N PRO A 1154 -33.18 13.26 51.97
CA PRO A 1154 -32.58 11.98 52.34
C PRO A 1154 -33.18 10.74 51.64
N THR A 1155 -32.32 9.72 51.64
CA THR A 1155 -32.54 8.28 51.50
C THR A 1155 -33.78 7.72 52.21
N GLU A 1156 -34.50 6.83 51.53
CA GLU A 1156 -34.64 5.40 51.83
C GLU A 1156 -34.98 4.61 50.56
#